data_AF-A0A4R2GU37-F1
#
_entry.id   AF-A0A4R2GU37-F1
#
_cell.length_a   1.000
_cell.length_b   1.000
_cell.length_c   1.000
_cell.angle_alpha   90.00
_cell.angle_beta   90.00
_cell.angle_gamma   90.00
#
_symmetry.space_group_name_H-M   'P 1'
#
loop_
_entity.id
_entity.type
_entity.pdbx_description
1 polymer ?
#
loop_
_entity_poly.entity_id
_entity_poly.type
_entity_poly.pdbx_seq_one_letter_code
_entity_poly.pdbx_strand_id
1 'polypeptide(L)'
;MAYEHPSGIPGAYSRAAARPSDTAVVFAEGEFAQATDHNDAHAIQRQRTQRVGNMVAKDGDRLSGADIQITLAVAGDPPVLVEPMRGDLALAAGRIYVAGDVRDVAAATFVDVALAGEITVGVRLVRDIVTAADDPSLLGLHPGTEAEGEIGSAREVEHIAWALPGDGQPGEYYPVYTVLHGAVIDQTPPPALSGVLNTIALYDRDVNGNYIVDGCQVLALGNTGAGQAFSIAAGTANIQGHKRIREAGIRHTEPETPDLEAITAEPHVFGGPDGGEAIITVSRPPIAAVGQVVLVRRATATVTRGVIAGGADALPHAAVVEIESVKQGATTYVAGTDYLLVADSVSWSPAGAEPVGSSTYSVTYLYNALVAPTEVTASTVKVAGGVNGRAALVSYTSKMPRIDILCLDASGRPVYVKGIPARQGGLAPQPPATLLKLAEITNNWVSTPTVRSNGTRSLSQDMLNRIANKLLDVIDTFDRSEAQRDIQSRAGVATRGIFTDMFVDDFYRDQGEPQTAAINRGVLMLAIDSVLVARAGSATETLPWTPEVVIRQDKATSAMRINPYDNYAIMPGALRLEPPTDYWTESVTQWTSPVTMEFSAAPNQPPGSTGFDEVASRNQTAAQVMRQINVTATIDGFAAGENLKTLTMDGVDIKPPGVQTADANGRIVVTYQIPAGMPVGRRLVRAEGMADSYAEAIYVGEGIIDTTVMRRVTLVAQAAPIPVINVINNTTVINNITEVINVTQPVVAPFPFGIDPLACSFTLVEARCLVGVRLKADAVGDPNKPVRIQLATVENGWPTNVVLADTLVSMIGVAPGDVITAWFAAPVFVAAGREYCWVALTTDSEHAISIARLGEVDAATQQRVASQPYTVGVLFSSANRQTWTVHQDADPWFELLAAKFTATSRTIDLWEGDLDQVSDLLVRGAIEIPTADAGCRYELVRANGDVIPLAPGQTWEAREYVTEHVKLRAVLTGNERISPVLYPGTAIIGGRIRASGDYVSRLFAMGNPVQVRGVMSTLLPAGSSLTVEVDNGAGVWSPLDPDGGEVLGGGWSDALYRRAAHTAAQGRIRLTLTGGPAARPSVARLRAASI
;
A
#
# COMPACT_ATOMS: atom_id res chain seq x y z
N MET A 1 -24.08 -0.11 63.12
CA MET A 1 -24.15 -1.49 62.60
C MET A 1 -23.03 -1.64 61.60
N ALA A 2 -21.91 -2.26 61.99
CA ALA A 2 -20.64 -2.09 61.27
C ALA A 2 -20.24 -3.27 60.35
N TYR A 3 -20.91 -4.43 60.42
CA TYR A 3 -20.45 -5.65 59.72
C TYR A 3 -21.59 -6.56 59.20
N GLU A 4 -22.78 -6.04 58.90
CA GLU A 4 -23.90 -6.85 58.38
C GLU A 4 -23.54 -7.52 57.05
N HIS A 5 -23.93 -8.78 56.87
CA HIS A 5 -23.62 -9.54 55.67
C HIS A 5 -24.41 -9.00 54.45
N PRO A 6 -23.79 -8.88 53.25
CA PRO A 6 -24.42 -8.30 52.06
C PRO A 6 -25.72 -8.97 51.59
N SER A 7 -25.99 -10.21 52.02
CA SER A 7 -27.25 -10.90 51.72
C SER A 7 -28.48 -10.33 52.45
N GLY A 8 -28.27 -9.46 53.45
CA GLY A 8 -29.34 -8.89 54.26
C GLY A 8 -30.02 -9.90 55.21
N ILE A 9 -29.44 -11.09 55.39
CA ILE A 9 -29.96 -12.08 56.34
C ILE A 9 -29.72 -11.55 57.77
N PRO A 10 -30.77 -11.38 58.60
CA PRO A 10 -30.61 -10.84 59.95
C PRO A 10 -29.68 -11.69 60.81
N GLY A 11 -28.74 -11.05 61.51
CA GLY A 11 -27.78 -11.72 62.39
C GLY A 11 -26.63 -12.43 61.67
N ALA A 12 -26.54 -12.32 60.35
CA ALA A 12 -25.37 -12.73 59.58
C ALA A 12 -24.41 -11.55 59.43
N TYR A 13 -23.15 -11.76 59.80
CA TYR A 13 -22.11 -10.73 59.71
C TYR A 13 -20.97 -11.18 58.78
N SER A 14 -20.27 -10.22 58.17
CA SER A 14 -18.96 -10.42 57.56
C SER A 14 -18.10 -9.17 57.70
N ARG A 15 -16.88 -9.37 58.20
CA ARG A 15 -15.84 -8.37 58.38
C ARG A 15 -14.97 -8.22 57.13
N ALA A 16 -14.99 -9.18 56.19
CA ALA A 16 -14.11 -9.23 55.02
C ALA A 16 -14.12 -7.96 54.15
N ALA A 17 -15.25 -7.26 54.03
CA ALA A 17 -15.33 -6.00 53.27
C ALA A 17 -14.65 -4.82 54.00
N ALA A 18 -14.69 -4.82 55.34
CA ALA A 18 -14.07 -3.80 56.18
C ALA A 18 -12.59 -4.10 56.48
N ARG A 19 -12.15 -5.34 56.23
CA ARG A 19 -10.80 -5.83 56.48
C ARG A 19 -10.19 -6.44 55.19
N PRO A 20 -9.89 -5.62 54.17
CA PRO A 20 -9.43 -6.10 52.87
C PRO A 20 -8.03 -6.74 52.90
N SER A 21 -7.26 -6.53 53.98
CA SER A 21 -5.92 -7.08 54.17
C SER A 21 -5.92 -8.48 54.80
N ASP A 22 -7.06 -8.98 55.24
CA ASP A 22 -7.18 -10.35 55.77
C ASP A 22 -7.12 -11.35 54.61
N THR A 23 -6.18 -12.29 54.66
CA THR A 23 -5.91 -13.26 53.59
C THR A 23 -6.30 -14.69 53.94
N ALA A 24 -6.41 -15.00 55.24
CA ALA A 24 -6.97 -16.25 55.74
C ALA A 24 -7.57 -16.09 57.15
N VAL A 25 -8.41 -17.07 57.53
CA VAL A 25 -8.98 -17.20 58.88
C VAL A 25 -8.36 -18.42 59.54
N VAL A 26 -7.81 -18.26 60.74
CA VAL A 26 -7.13 -19.32 61.50
C VAL A 26 -7.99 -19.69 62.71
N PHE A 27 -8.56 -20.89 62.69
CA PHE A 27 -9.41 -21.41 63.74
C PHE A 27 -8.56 -22.10 64.83
N ALA A 28 -8.62 -21.59 66.06
CA ALA A 28 -7.98 -22.19 67.22
C ALA A 28 -8.95 -23.16 67.94
N GLU A 29 -8.43 -24.29 68.42
CA GLU A 29 -9.22 -25.21 69.24
C GLU A 29 -9.43 -24.64 70.66
N GLY A 30 -10.65 -24.77 71.18
CA GLY A 30 -11.02 -24.28 72.52
C GLY A 30 -11.78 -22.95 72.56
N GLU A 31 -11.96 -22.28 71.40
CA GLU A 31 -12.75 -21.05 71.24
C GLU A 31 -14.11 -21.32 70.56
N PHE A 32 -15.03 -20.35 70.62
CA PHE A 32 -16.33 -20.46 69.93
C PHE A 32 -16.17 -20.30 68.41
N ALA A 33 -16.64 -21.29 67.66
CA ALA A 33 -16.76 -21.18 66.20
C ALA A 33 -17.88 -20.20 65.83
N GLN A 34 -17.51 -18.97 65.45
CA GLN A 34 -18.48 -17.93 65.11
C GLN A 34 -18.96 -18.05 63.65
N ALA A 35 -20.24 -17.78 63.41
CA ALA A 35 -20.81 -17.74 62.05
C ALA A 35 -20.15 -16.64 61.19
N THR A 36 -19.77 -15.53 61.81
CA THR A 36 -19.04 -14.43 61.16
C THR A 36 -17.69 -14.89 60.59
N ASP A 37 -16.95 -15.73 61.32
CA ASP A 37 -15.63 -16.21 60.88
C ASP A 37 -15.74 -17.13 59.66
N HIS A 38 -16.80 -17.93 59.56
CA HIS A 38 -17.08 -18.76 58.39
C HIS A 38 -17.48 -17.92 57.18
N ASN A 39 -18.31 -16.90 57.38
CA ASN A 39 -18.68 -15.97 56.32
C ASN A 39 -17.45 -15.21 55.80
N ASP A 40 -16.54 -14.79 56.68
CA ASP A 40 -15.28 -14.15 56.33
C ASP A 40 -14.38 -15.08 55.53
N ALA A 41 -14.19 -16.34 55.98
CA ALA A 41 -13.39 -17.33 55.25
C ALA A 41 -13.94 -17.58 53.83
N HIS A 42 -15.26 -17.70 53.68
CA HIS A 42 -15.90 -17.87 52.37
C HIS A 42 -15.77 -16.62 51.49
N ALA A 43 -15.89 -15.42 52.07
CA ALA A 43 -15.76 -14.16 51.35
C ALA A 43 -14.31 -13.95 50.86
N ILE A 44 -13.32 -14.17 51.72
CA ILE A 44 -11.89 -14.07 51.39
C ILE A 44 -11.54 -15.07 50.26
N GLN A 45 -11.99 -16.33 50.37
CA GLN A 45 -11.73 -17.34 49.34
C GLN A 45 -12.40 -17.00 47.99
N ARG A 46 -13.63 -16.48 48.02
CA ARG A 46 -14.34 -16.04 46.82
C ARG A 46 -13.63 -14.86 46.16
N GLN A 47 -13.21 -13.87 46.93
CA GLN A 47 -12.47 -12.71 46.41
C GLN A 47 -11.14 -13.13 45.80
N ARG A 48 -10.40 -14.03 46.46
CA ARG A 48 -9.15 -14.59 45.91
C ARG A 48 -9.40 -15.37 44.61
N THR A 49 -10.43 -16.22 44.58
CA THR A 49 -10.80 -16.99 43.37
C THR A 49 -11.28 -16.06 42.25
N GLN A 50 -11.96 -14.96 42.56
CA GLN A 50 -12.36 -13.97 41.57
C GLN A 50 -11.15 -13.20 41.03
N ARG A 51 -10.23 -12.77 41.90
CA ARG A 51 -8.97 -12.12 41.49
C ARG A 51 -8.13 -13.05 40.61
N VAL A 52 -7.97 -14.31 41.03
CA VAL A 52 -7.22 -15.35 40.27
C VAL A 52 -7.95 -15.76 38.99
N GLY A 53 -9.27 -16.00 39.05
CA GLY A 53 -10.08 -16.45 37.91
C GLY A 53 -10.20 -15.40 36.81
N ASN A 54 -9.99 -14.13 37.15
CA ASN A 54 -9.87 -13.04 36.18
C ASN A 54 -8.48 -12.96 35.51
N MET A 55 -7.57 -13.90 35.79
CA MET A 55 -6.18 -13.86 35.34
C MET A 55 -5.64 -15.25 34.94
N VAL A 56 -4.58 -15.24 34.11
CA VAL A 56 -3.67 -16.37 33.87
C VAL A 56 -2.25 -15.84 34.02
N ALA A 57 -1.76 -15.69 35.26
CA ALA A 57 -0.49 -15.03 35.59
C ALA A 57 0.44 -15.91 36.44
N LYS A 58 1.74 -15.57 36.48
CA LYS A 58 2.83 -16.18 37.26
C LYS A 58 3.27 -15.21 38.37
N ASP A 59 3.76 -15.74 39.50
CA ASP A 59 4.28 -14.91 40.61
C ASP A 59 5.39 -13.95 40.13
N GLY A 60 5.26 -12.66 40.48
CA GLY A 60 6.10 -11.54 40.02
C GLY A 60 5.44 -10.63 38.98
N ASP A 61 4.29 -11.01 38.42
CA ASP A 61 3.65 -10.29 37.31
C ASP A 61 2.92 -9.00 37.75
N ARG A 62 3.06 -7.91 36.96
CA ARG A 62 2.50 -6.57 37.24
C ARG A 62 1.15 -6.34 36.52
N LEU A 63 0.06 -6.10 37.26
CA LEU A 63 -1.28 -5.92 36.67
C LEU A 63 -1.59 -4.47 36.26
N SER A 64 -1.17 -3.50 37.05
CA SER A 64 -1.39 -2.07 36.80
C SER A 64 -0.48 -1.22 37.68
N GLY A 65 0.11 -0.15 37.16
CA GLY A 65 1.10 0.68 37.87
C GLY A 65 2.42 -0.08 38.09
N ALA A 66 3.06 0.15 39.24
CA ALA A 66 4.29 -0.49 39.69
C ALA A 66 5.57 -0.10 38.92
N ASP A 67 5.55 0.90 38.04
CA ASP A 67 6.68 1.32 37.19
C ASP A 67 7.98 1.59 37.96
N ILE A 68 9.12 1.24 37.35
CA ILE A 68 10.44 1.55 37.88
C ILE A 68 11.11 2.63 37.01
N GLN A 69 11.59 3.69 37.66
CA GLN A 69 12.44 4.72 37.07
C GLN A 69 13.83 4.62 37.66
N ILE A 70 14.85 4.60 36.80
CA ILE A 70 16.25 4.53 37.21
C ILE A 70 16.91 5.87 36.86
N THR A 71 17.40 6.58 37.88
CA THR A 71 18.19 7.80 37.69
C THR A 71 19.66 7.47 37.94
N LEU A 72 20.48 7.52 36.88
CA LEU A 72 21.91 7.23 36.99
C LEU A 72 22.66 8.41 37.60
N ALA A 73 23.61 8.12 38.49
CA ALA A 73 24.54 9.13 38.98
C ALA A 73 25.52 9.53 37.87
N VAL A 74 25.48 10.80 37.47
CA VAL A 74 26.33 11.37 36.42
C VAL A 74 27.23 12.44 37.03
N ALA A 75 28.51 12.43 36.67
CA ALA A 75 29.48 13.42 37.15
C ALA A 75 30.04 14.27 35.99
N GLY A 76 30.08 15.58 36.19
CA GLY A 76 30.66 16.55 35.24
C GLY A 76 29.73 16.97 34.10
N ASP A 77 30.16 18.02 33.39
CA ASP A 77 29.56 18.50 32.14
C ASP A 77 30.66 18.48 31.05
N PRO A 78 30.54 17.66 29.99
CA PRO A 78 29.41 16.80 29.65
C PRO A 78 29.26 15.58 30.59
N PRO A 79 28.05 15.01 30.71
CA PRO A 79 27.74 13.90 31.61
C PRO A 79 28.58 12.64 31.32
N VAL A 80 29.38 12.20 32.29
CA VAL A 80 30.09 10.91 32.25
C VAL A 80 29.49 9.95 33.30
N LEU A 81 29.20 8.72 32.89
CA LEU A 81 28.75 7.65 33.79
C LEU A 81 29.86 7.34 34.81
N VAL A 82 29.51 7.33 36.10
CA VAL A 82 30.46 7.02 37.18
C VAL A 82 30.55 5.50 37.34
N GLU A 83 31.76 4.94 37.24
CA GLU A 83 32.04 3.53 37.54
C GLU A 83 32.47 3.37 39.01
N PRO A 84 31.90 2.42 39.80
CA PRO A 84 30.86 1.47 39.41
C PRO A 84 29.50 2.15 39.23
N MET A 85 28.77 1.74 38.20
CA MET A 85 27.46 2.28 37.84
C MET A 85 26.50 2.26 39.04
N ARG A 86 26.09 3.43 39.51
CA ARG A 86 25.19 3.63 40.66
C ARG A 86 24.02 4.52 40.26
N GLY A 87 22.87 4.30 40.89
CA GLY A 87 21.69 5.10 40.62
C GLY A 87 20.59 4.93 41.65
N ASP A 88 19.64 5.87 41.60
CA ASP A 88 18.44 5.85 42.42
C ASP A 88 17.32 5.12 41.67
N LEU A 89 16.63 4.23 42.36
CA LEU A 89 15.48 3.49 41.85
C LEU A 89 14.21 4.06 42.47
N ALA A 90 13.33 4.64 41.66
CA ALA A 90 12.00 5.07 42.08
C ALA A 90 10.95 4.09 41.54
N LEU A 91 10.24 3.41 42.44
CA LEU A 91 9.19 2.43 42.13
C LEU A 91 7.82 3.04 42.44
N ALA A 92 6.93 3.04 41.47
CA ALA A 92 5.56 3.51 41.63
C ALA A 92 4.72 2.50 42.43
N ALA A 93 3.59 2.97 42.98
CA ALA A 93 2.58 2.09 43.53
C ALA A 93 1.91 1.27 42.40
N GLY A 94 1.46 0.05 42.70
CA GLY A 94 0.79 -0.79 41.71
C GLY A 94 0.25 -2.09 42.27
N ARG A 95 -0.17 -2.98 41.37
CA ARG A 95 -0.73 -4.31 41.68
C ARG A 95 0.16 -5.40 41.15
N ILE A 96 0.55 -6.34 42.01
CA ILE A 96 1.48 -7.43 41.68
C ILE A 96 0.89 -8.77 42.12
N TYR A 97 1.01 -9.78 41.27
CA TYR A 97 0.63 -11.14 41.60
C TYR A 97 1.78 -11.87 42.29
N VAL A 98 1.56 -12.36 43.51
CA VAL A 98 2.53 -13.14 44.29
C VAL A 98 1.80 -14.19 45.12
N ALA A 99 2.43 -15.30 45.48
CA ALA A 99 1.86 -16.34 46.35
C ALA A 99 0.39 -16.72 46.04
N GLY A 100 0.00 -16.74 44.75
CA GLY A 100 -1.36 -17.10 44.33
C GLY A 100 -2.45 -16.04 44.58
N ASP A 101 -2.11 -14.75 44.68
CA ASP A 101 -3.08 -13.64 44.79
C ASP A 101 -2.53 -12.29 44.28
N VAL A 102 -3.41 -11.35 43.91
CA VAL A 102 -3.04 -9.97 43.54
C VAL A 102 -2.98 -9.11 44.79
N ARG A 103 -1.87 -8.42 45.01
CA ARG A 103 -1.69 -7.49 46.13
C ARG A 103 -1.29 -6.10 45.65
N ASP A 104 -1.78 -5.09 46.35
CA ASP A 104 -1.40 -3.70 46.14
C ASP A 104 -0.05 -3.43 46.83
N VAL A 105 0.94 -2.94 46.08
CA VAL A 105 2.24 -2.50 46.59
C VAL A 105 2.32 -0.98 46.55
N ALA A 106 2.78 -0.35 47.63
CA ALA A 106 2.99 1.09 47.71
C ALA A 106 4.23 1.52 46.93
N ALA A 107 4.33 2.81 46.58
CA ALA A 107 5.54 3.36 45.96
C ALA A 107 6.74 3.30 46.94
N ALA A 108 7.95 3.10 46.42
CA ALA A 108 9.18 3.09 47.21
C ALA A 108 10.35 3.68 46.42
N THR A 109 11.34 4.22 47.13
CA THR A 109 12.57 4.73 46.52
C THR A 109 13.78 4.10 47.19
N PHE A 110 14.70 3.55 46.40
CA PHE A 110 16.01 3.09 46.85
C PHE A 110 17.09 4.04 46.32
N VAL A 111 17.93 4.56 47.22
CA VAL A 111 18.98 5.54 46.90
C VAL A 111 20.33 4.83 46.84
N ASP A 112 21.21 5.27 45.93
CA ASP A 112 22.60 4.78 45.81
C ASP A 112 22.71 3.25 45.61
N VAL A 113 21.89 2.70 44.72
CA VAL A 113 21.91 1.27 44.40
C VAL A 113 23.05 0.98 43.43
N ALA A 114 23.85 -0.06 43.71
CA ALA A 114 24.87 -0.54 42.80
C ALA A 114 24.22 -1.28 41.61
N LEU A 115 24.38 -0.73 40.40
CA LEU A 115 23.81 -1.23 39.14
C LEU A 115 24.88 -1.88 38.24
N ALA A 116 26.04 -2.24 38.81
CA ALA A 116 27.09 -2.96 38.13
C ALA A 116 26.71 -4.45 38.01
N GLY A 117 26.48 -4.92 36.80
CA GLY A 117 26.02 -6.28 36.53
C GLY A 117 24.49 -6.44 36.59
N GLU A 118 24.02 -7.67 36.81
CA GLU A 118 22.60 -8.01 36.91
C GLU A 118 22.14 -7.86 38.37
N ILE A 119 21.10 -7.07 38.60
CA ILE A 119 20.42 -6.94 39.89
C ILE A 119 18.93 -7.14 39.70
N THR A 120 18.31 -7.90 40.61
CA THR A 120 16.84 -8.04 40.64
C THR A 120 16.25 -7.07 41.65
N VAL A 121 15.09 -6.50 41.32
CA VAL A 121 14.27 -5.71 42.24
C VAL A 121 12.94 -6.44 42.34
N GLY A 122 12.46 -6.65 43.55
CA GLY A 122 11.29 -7.50 43.78
C GLY A 122 10.39 -6.95 44.85
N VAL A 123 9.40 -7.75 45.21
CA VAL A 123 8.53 -7.49 46.35
C VAL A 123 8.73 -8.55 47.41
N ARG A 124 8.49 -8.14 48.65
CA ARG A 124 8.56 -8.99 49.81
C ARG A 124 7.18 -9.14 50.43
N LEU A 125 6.82 -10.38 50.73
CA LEU A 125 5.58 -10.73 51.40
C LEU A 125 5.86 -11.07 52.87
N VAL A 126 5.27 -10.31 53.78
CA VAL A 126 5.30 -10.54 55.24
C VAL A 126 3.96 -11.06 55.68
N ARG A 127 3.95 -12.06 56.56
CA ARG A 127 2.73 -12.66 57.11
C ARG A 127 2.69 -12.41 58.62
N ASP A 128 1.60 -11.84 59.09
CA ASP A 128 1.33 -11.59 60.49
C ASP A 128 0.02 -12.27 60.92
N ILE A 129 -0.08 -12.64 62.20
CA ILE A 129 -1.29 -13.20 62.79
C ILE A 129 -1.89 -12.14 63.74
N VAL A 130 -3.12 -11.73 63.45
CA VAL A 130 -3.88 -10.77 64.26
C VAL A 130 -4.93 -11.52 65.07
N THR A 131 -4.92 -11.32 66.39
CA THR A 131 -5.88 -11.94 67.33
C THR A 131 -6.86 -10.92 67.89
N ALA A 132 -7.88 -11.37 68.64
CA ALA A 132 -8.81 -10.46 69.30
C ALA A 132 -8.16 -9.55 70.37
N ALA A 133 -6.96 -9.89 70.84
CA ALA A 133 -6.17 -9.02 71.73
C ALA A 133 -5.59 -7.81 70.99
N ASP A 134 -5.26 -8.00 69.71
CA ASP A 134 -4.71 -6.95 68.84
C ASP A 134 -5.84 -6.12 68.21
N ASP A 135 -6.97 -6.76 67.90
CA ASP A 135 -8.14 -6.13 67.30
C ASP A 135 -9.47 -6.61 67.92
N PRO A 136 -10.13 -5.78 68.76
CA PRO A 136 -11.40 -6.11 69.39
C PRO A 136 -12.57 -6.35 68.43
N SER A 137 -12.45 -5.98 67.14
CA SER A 137 -13.49 -6.28 66.13
C SER A 137 -13.63 -7.78 65.82
N LEU A 138 -12.65 -8.58 66.24
CA LEU A 138 -12.67 -10.04 66.13
C LEU A 138 -13.46 -10.73 67.26
N LEU A 139 -14.04 -9.97 68.19
CA LEU A 139 -15.01 -10.51 69.15
C LEU A 139 -16.36 -10.82 68.50
N GLY A 140 -17.15 -11.69 69.13
CA GLY A 140 -18.46 -12.06 68.61
C GLY A 140 -19.44 -10.88 68.59
N LEU A 141 -20.08 -10.70 67.43
CA LEU A 141 -20.78 -9.46 67.07
C LEU A 141 -22.29 -9.47 67.32
N HIS A 142 -22.92 -10.65 67.48
CA HIS A 142 -24.38 -10.75 67.55
C HIS A 142 -24.90 -10.67 69.00
N PRO A 143 -25.71 -9.66 69.34
CA PRO A 143 -26.23 -9.50 70.68
C PRO A 143 -27.13 -10.66 71.13
N GLY A 144 -26.96 -11.12 72.37
CA GLY A 144 -27.76 -12.16 73.01
C GLY A 144 -27.35 -13.61 72.68
N THR A 145 -26.22 -13.82 72.00
CA THR A 145 -25.67 -15.18 71.75
C THR A 145 -24.59 -15.53 72.76
N GLU A 146 -24.36 -16.83 72.98
CA GLU A 146 -23.25 -17.32 73.83
C GLU A 146 -21.87 -16.88 73.30
N ALA A 147 -21.76 -16.54 72.02
CA ALA A 147 -20.54 -16.04 71.41
C ALA A 147 -20.38 -14.51 71.52
N GLU A 148 -21.37 -13.76 72.01
CA GLU A 148 -21.29 -12.29 72.10
C GLU A 148 -20.13 -11.87 73.01
N GLY A 149 -19.18 -11.09 72.48
CA GLY A 149 -18.02 -10.63 73.23
C GLY A 149 -16.94 -11.68 73.49
N GLU A 150 -17.13 -12.93 73.05
CA GLU A 150 -16.13 -13.99 73.14
C GLU A 150 -15.08 -13.86 72.02
N ILE A 151 -13.88 -14.41 72.28
CA ILE A 151 -12.76 -14.41 71.33
C ILE A 151 -13.16 -15.17 70.07
N GLY A 152 -13.04 -14.50 68.92
CA GLY A 152 -13.20 -15.11 67.60
C GLY A 152 -11.87 -15.46 66.96
N SER A 153 -11.94 -16.12 65.80
CA SER A 153 -10.79 -16.71 65.12
C SER A 153 -9.73 -15.67 64.75
N ALA A 154 -8.45 -16.06 64.76
CA ALA A 154 -7.37 -15.17 64.34
C ALA A 154 -7.40 -14.92 62.82
N ARG A 155 -6.76 -13.84 62.37
CA ARG A 155 -6.63 -13.46 60.95
C ARG A 155 -5.17 -13.53 60.53
N GLU A 156 -4.91 -14.16 59.39
CA GLU A 156 -3.65 -13.99 58.69
C GLU A 156 -3.75 -12.71 57.87
N VAL A 157 -2.81 -11.79 58.12
CA VAL A 157 -2.70 -10.52 57.38
C VAL A 157 -1.38 -10.55 56.64
N GLU A 158 -1.43 -10.25 55.34
CA GLU A 158 -0.23 -10.19 54.53
C GLU A 158 0.07 -8.76 54.09
N HIS A 159 1.35 -8.38 54.22
CA HIS A 159 1.86 -7.09 53.81
C HIS A 159 2.87 -7.27 52.68
N ILE A 160 2.75 -6.44 51.65
CA ILE A 160 3.67 -6.45 50.52
C ILE A 160 4.40 -5.10 50.42
N ALA A 161 5.71 -5.15 50.23
CA ALA A 161 6.54 -3.98 50.03
C ALA A 161 7.63 -4.25 48.98
N TRP A 162 8.06 -3.22 48.26
CA TRP A 162 9.25 -3.31 47.42
C TRP A 162 10.48 -3.65 48.25
N ALA A 163 11.36 -4.49 47.69
CA ALA A 163 12.54 -4.99 48.38
C ALA A 163 13.71 -5.20 47.40
N LEU A 164 14.92 -5.17 47.94
CA LEU A 164 16.13 -5.55 47.24
C LEU A 164 16.63 -6.91 47.75
N PRO A 165 17.27 -7.72 46.89
CA PRO A 165 17.80 -9.01 47.30
C PRO A 165 18.88 -8.81 48.37
N GLY A 166 18.70 -9.43 49.53
CA GLY A 166 19.66 -9.37 50.64
C GLY A 166 19.58 -8.12 51.53
N ASP A 167 18.48 -7.36 51.50
CA ASP A 167 18.25 -6.17 52.35
C ASP A 167 18.08 -6.43 53.87
N GLY A 168 18.07 -7.71 54.28
CA GLY A 168 18.05 -8.11 55.69
C GLY A 168 16.72 -7.93 56.43
N GLN A 169 15.64 -7.51 55.76
CA GLN A 169 14.31 -7.36 56.38
C GLN A 169 13.67 -8.76 56.67
N PRO A 170 12.45 -8.89 57.22
CA PRO A 170 11.70 -10.16 57.36
C PRO A 170 10.63 -10.38 56.24
N GLY A 171 10.28 -11.62 55.88
CA GLY A 171 9.34 -12.00 54.79
C GLY A 171 9.94 -12.81 53.61
N GLU A 172 9.12 -13.28 52.68
CA GLU A 172 9.55 -14.05 51.48
C GLU A 172 9.70 -13.12 50.26
N TYR A 173 10.78 -13.27 49.50
CA TYR A 173 11.13 -12.40 48.37
C TYR A 173 10.71 -12.99 47.01
N TYR A 174 10.04 -12.18 46.19
CA TYR A 174 9.58 -12.51 44.85
C TYR A 174 10.15 -11.48 43.85
N PRO A 175 10.95 -11.90 42.86
CA PRO A 175 11.54 -10.97 41.89
C PRO A 175 10.47 -10.40 40.93
N VAL A 176 10.57 -9.12 40.58
CA VAL A 176 9.61 -8.40 39.71
C VAL A 176 10.33 -7.76 38.51
N TYR A 177 11.48 -7.13 38.73
CA TYR A 177 12.33 -6.53 37.70
C TYR A 177 13.71 -7.17 37.69
N THR A 178 14.28 -7.29 36.50
CA THR A 178 15.71 -7.54 36.29
C THR A 178 16.33 -6.32 35.62
N VAL A 179 17.33 -5.74 36.27
CA VAL A 179 18.09 -4.57 35.79
C VAL A 179 19.51 -5.02 35.47
N LEU A 180 19.99 -4.71 34.26
CA LEU A 180 21.35 -5.00 33.81
C LEU A 180 22.00 -3.73 33.30
N HIS A 181 23.12 -3.33 33.91
CA HIS A 181 23.86 -2.11 33.56
C HIS A 181 22.94 -0.87 33.47
N GLY A 182 22.08 -0.68 34.49
CA GLY A 182 21.16 0.45 34.60
C GLY A 182 20.01 0.49 33.58
N ALA A 183 19.84 -0.55 32.76
CA ALA A 183 18.67 -0.74 31.91
C ALA A 183 17.77 -1.86 32.44
N VAL A 184 16.46 -1.63 32.45
CA VAL A 184 15.46 -2.64 32.82
C VAL A 184 15.31 -3.61 31.65
N ILE A 185 15.60 -4.90 31.86
CA ILE A 185 15.54 -5.92 30.78
C ILE A 185 14.09 -6.34 30.51
N ASP A 186 13.26 -6.41 31.56
CA ASP A 186 11.89 -6.91 31.45
C ASP A 186 10.88 -5.94 32.07
N GLN A 187 9.98 -5.44 31.24
CA GLN A 187 8.85 -4.60 31.64
C GLN A 187 7.51 -5.24 31.28
N THR A 188 7.45 -6.54 31.03
CA THR A 188 6.25 -7.15 30.48
C THR A 188 5.18 -7.36 31.57
N PRO A 189 4.03 -6.66 31.56
CA PRO A 189 2.88 -7.08 32.35
C PRO A 189 2.37 -8.46 31.86
N PRO A 190 1.70 -9.27 32.70
CA PRO A 190 1.26 -10.59 32.33
C PRO A 190 0.29 -10.51 31.14
N PRO A 191 0.51 -11.31 30.10
CA PRO A 191 -0.36 -11.35 28.95
C PRO A 191 -1.64 -12.14 29.25
N ALA A 192 -2.63 -11.51 29.86
CA ALA A 192 -3.89 -12.17 30.28
C ALA A 192 -4.73 -12.74 29.10
N LEU A 193 -4.39 -12.44 27.84
CA LEU A 193 -4.97 -13.07 26.63
C LEU A 193 -3.91 -13.36 25.54
N SER A 194 -2.63 -13.08 25.81
CA SER A 194 -1.55 -13.26 24.82
C SER A 194 -0.87 -14.62 24.91
N GLY A 195 -1.14 -15.48 25.91
CA GLY A 195 -0.63 -16.86 25.88
C GLY A 195 -1.06 -17.61 24.62
N VAL A 196 -2.35 -17.56 24.26
CA VAL A 196 -2.87 -18.20 23.04
C VAL A 196 -2.44 -17.44 21.78
N LEU A 197 -2.54 -16.11 21.76
CA LEU A 197 -2.16 -15.31 20.60
C LEU A 197 -0.65 -15.31 20.34
N ASN A 198 0.20 -15.37 21.37
CA ASN A 198 1.65 -15.55 21.24
C ASN A 198 1.98 -16.99 20.87
N THR A 199 1.24 -18.00 21.36
CA THR A 199 1.46 -19.38 20.90
C THR A 199 1.10 -19.51 19.42
N ILE A 200 0.02 -18.87 18.98
CA ILE A 200 -0.37 -18.81 17.56
C ILE A 200 0.64 -17.96 16.76
N ALA A 201 1.08 -16.82 17.27
CA ALA A 201 2.07 -15.97 16.61
C ALA A 201 3.43 -16.67 16.51
N LEU A 202 3.84 -17.42 17.54
CA LEU A 202 5.07 -18.18 17.57
C LEU A 202 4.97 -19.38 16.63
N TYR A 203 3.85 -20.11 16.64
CA TYR A 203 3.56 -21.16 15.67
C TYR A 203 3.58 -20.63 14.23
N ASP A 204 2.86 -19.54 13.96
CA ASP A 204 2.78 -18.95 12.62
C ASP A 204 4.12 -18.37 12.18
N ARG A 205 4.88 -17.74 13.08
CA ARG A 205 6.25 -17.26 12.79
C ARG A 205 7.20 -18.41 12.50
N ASP A 206 7.16 -19.48 13.28
CA ASP A 206 8.08 -20.60 13.12
C ASP A 206 7.76 -21.43 11.86
N VAL A 207 6.49 -21.44 11.42
CA VAL A 207 6.06 -22.13 10.19
C VAL A 207 6.21 -21.26 8.94
N ASN A 208 5.81 -19.98 8.99
CA ASN A 208 5.65 -19.12 7.82
C ASN A 208 6.61 -17.91 7.78
N GLY A 209 7.29 -17.58 8.87
CA GLY A 209 8.11 -16.36 8.99
C GLY A 209 7.30 -15.07 8.89
N ASN A 210 7.92 -13.99 8.40
CA ASN A 210 7.21 -12.75 8.07
C ASN A 210 6.74 -12.79 6.62
N TYR A 211 5.48 -12.43 6.35
CA TYR A 211 4.91 -12.47 5.00
C TYR A 211 3.83 -11.42 4.77
N ILE A 212 3.66 -11.03 3.51
CA ILE A 212 2.57 -10.19 3.02
C ILE A 212 1.37 -11.10 2.76
N VAL A 213 0.24 -10.82 3.41
CA VAL A 213 -1.02 -11.51 3.13
C VAL A 213 -1.63 -10.98 1.85
N ASP A 214 -1.68 -9.66 1.73
CA ASP A 214 -2.25 -8.96 0.58
C ASP A 214 -1.65 -7.54 0.43
N GLY A 215 -1.62 -7.01 -0.79
CA GLY A 215 -1.22 -5.64 -1.09
C GLY A 215 0.28 -5.33 -0.82
N CYS A 216 0.54 -4.23 -0.12
CA CYS A 216 1.86 -3.76 0.33
C CYS A 216 2.92 -3.55 -0.77
N GLN A 217 2.50 -3.25 -2.00
CA GLN A 217 3.43 -2.96 -3.09
C GLN A 217 4.13 -1.61 -2.89
N VAL A 218 5.39 -1.51 -3.30
CA VAL A 218 6.19 -0.29 -3.18
C VAL A 218 6.40 0.32 -4.56
N LEU A 219 6.23 1.64 -4.66
CA LEU A 219 6.54 2.46 -5.82
C LEU A 219 7.50 3.58 -5.43
N ALA A 220 8.49 3.89 -6.28
CA ALA A 220 9.31 5.10 -6.12
C ALA A 220 8.61 6.31 -6.76
N LEU A 221 8.55 7.42 -6.02
CA LEU A 221 7.99 8.70 -6.45
C LEU A 221 9.07 9.69 -6.89
N GLY A 222 10.34 9.38 -6.65
CA GLY A 222 11.48 10.24 -6.97
C GLY A 222 11.82 11.22 -5.86
N ASN A 223 12.76 12.13 -6.14
CA ASN A 223 13.27 13.07 -5.15
C ASN A 223 12.30 14.25 -4.96
N THR A 224 11.87 14.49 -3.72
CA THR A 224 10.93 15.57 -3.37
C THR A 224 11.62 16.79 -2.75
N GLY A 225 12.95 16.90 -2.87
CA GLY A 225 13.78 17.93 -2.24
C GLY A 225 14.30 17.54 -0.85
N ALA A 226 13.56 16.71 -0.10
CA ALA A 226 13.98 16.19 1.21
C ALA A 226 14.66 14.81 1.15
N GLY A 227 14.65 14.16 -0.02
CA GLY A 227 15.11 12.78 -0.22
C GLY A 227 14.26 12.05 -1.24
N GLN A 228 14.55 10.76 -1.43
CA GLN A 228 13.79 9.87 -2.30
C GLN A 228 12.49 9.45 -1.60
N ALA A 229 11.36 9.74 -2.22
CA ALA A 229 10.06 9.34 -1.70
C ALA A 229 9.59 8.03 -2.32
N PHE A 230 8.97 7.19 -1.50
CA PHE A 230 8.38 5.90 -1.84
C PHE A 230 6.93 5.88 -1.36
N SER A 231 6.04 5.24 -2.11
CA SER A 231 4.67 4.94 -1.69
C SER A 231 4.54 3.44 -1.46
N ILE A 232 4.03 3.06 -0.29
CA ILE A 232 3.71 1.69 0.06
C ILE A 232 2.19 1.56 0.02
N ALA A 233 1.65 0.74 -0.88
CA ALA A 233 0.22 0.54 -1.05
C ALA A 233 -0.44 -0.08 0.21
N ALA A 234 -1.75 0.13 0.34
CA ALA A 234 -2.60 -0.55 1.33
C ALA A 234 -2.41 -2.09 1.26
N GLY A 235 -2.69 -2.78 2.36
CA GLY A 235 -2.55 -4.22 2.42
C GLY A 235 -2.38 -4.76 3.84
N THR A 236 -2.33 -6.08 3.95
CA THR A 236 -2.12 -6.79 5.20
C THR A 236 -0.77 -7.48 5.21
N ALA A 237 0.01 -7.24 6.25
CA ALA A 237 1.31 -7.85 6.51
C ALA A 237 1.25 -8.66 7.80
N ASN A 238 1.97 -9.78 7.85
CA ASN A 238 2.19 -10.55 9.06
C ASN A 238 3.67 -10.47 9.43
N ILE A 239 3.96 -9.96 10.64
CA ILE A 239 5.30 -9.64 11.09
C ILE A 239 5.43 -10.18 12.52
N GLN A 240 6.37 -11.10 12.73
CA GLN A 240 6.55 -11.81 13.99
C GLN A 240 5.27 -12.54 14.47
N GLY A 241 4.47 -13.06 13.54
CA GLY A 241 3.20 -13.74 13.84
C GLY A 241 2.04 -12.81 14.19
N HIS A 242 2.24 -11.50 14.09
CA HIS A 242 1.20 -10.51 14.29
C HIS A 242 0.77 -9.86 12.97
N LYS A 243 -0.54 -9.89 12.71
CA LYS A 243 -1.13 -9.20 11.56
C LYS A 243 -1.14 -7.68 11.78
N ARG A 244 -0.77 -6.96 10.72
CA ARG A 244 -0.80 -5.51 10.58
C ARG A 244 -1.57 -5.19 9.32
N ILE A 245 -2.74 -4.61 9.51
CA ILE A 245 -3.65 -4.23 8.42
C ILE A 245 -3.47 -2.74 8.16
N ARG A 246 -3.27 -2.37 6.90
CA ARG A 246 -3.28 -0.98 6.43
C ARG A 246 -4.34 -0.80 5.36
N GLU A 247 -5.30 0.07 5.63
CA GLU A 247 -6.41 0.37 4.73
C GLU A 247 -6.05 1.40 3.64
N ALA A 248 -4.97 2.16 3.84
CA ALA A 248 -4.49 3.18 2.91
C ALA A 248 -2.97 3.05 2.65
N GLY A 249 -2.53 3.63 1.53
CA GLY A 249 -1.11 3.75 1.24
C GLY A 249 -0.40 4.68 2.22
N ILE A 250 0.92 4.50 2.40
CA ILE A 250 1.78 5.35 3.21
C ILE A 250 2.95 5.83 2.37
N ARG A 251 3.27 7.11 2.48
CA ARG A 251 4.49 7.68 1.92
C ARG A 251 5.66 7.57 2.91
N HIS A 252 6.80 7.08 2.43
CA HIS A 252 8.05 7.04 3.17
C HIS A 252 9.11 7.82 2.39
N THR A 253 9.77 8.78 3.04
CA THR A 253 10.84 9.58 2.43
C THR A 253 12.16 9.22 3.09
N GLU A 254 13.12 8.77 2.29
CA GLU A 254 14.48 8.44 2.75
C GLU A 254 15.48 9.49 2.23
N PRO A 255 16.29 10.12 3.10
CA PRO A 255 17.36 11.04 2.69
C PRO A 255 18.42 10.35 1.80
N GLU A 256 18.93 11.06 0.79
CA GLU A 256 20.00 10.53 -0.06
C GLU A 256 21.34 10.52 0.68
N THR A 257 21.77 9.34 1.15
CA THR A 257 23.10 9.13 1.75
C THR A 257 23.95 8.14 0.92
N PRO A 258 24.56 8.58 -0.19
CA PRO A 258 25.43 7.74 -1.01
C PRO A 258 26.80 7.53 -0.35
N ASP A 259 27.34 6.33 -0.52
CA ASP A 259 28.76 6.07 -0.21
C ASP A 259 29.63 6.66 -1.34
N LEU A 260 30.77 7.25 -0.96
CA LEU A 260 31.61 8.01 -1.89
C LEU A 260 32.91 7.27 -2.20
N GLU A 261 33.27 7.23 -3.48
CA GLU A 261 34.56 6.73 -3.99
C GLU A 261 35.39 7.92 -4.49
N ALA A 262 36.63 8.07 -4.01
CA ALA A 262 37.54 9.09 -4.51
C ALA A 262 38.25 8.62 -5.78
N ILE A 263 38.12 9.39 -6.87
CA ILE A 263 38.83 9.19 -8.12
C ILE A 263 39.87 10.30 -8.26
N THR A 264 41.13 9.91 -8.32
CA THR A 264 42.27 10.84 -8.35
C THR A 264 42.88 10.88 -9.74
N ALA A 265 43.01 12.08 -10.31
CA ALA A 265 43.71 12.37 -11.56
C ALA A 265 43.28 11.47 -12.74
N GLU A 266 41.97 11.35 -12.96
CA GLU A 266 41.44 10.64 -14.12
C GLU A 266 41.88 11.33 -15.43
N PRO A 267 42.58 10.63 -16.34
CA PRO A 267 43.12 11.24 -17.54
C PRO A 267 42.08 11.36 -18.65
N HIS A 268 41.97 12.57 -19.21
CA HIS A 268 41.15 12.92 -20.36
C HIS A 268 41.96 13.78 -21.35
N VAL A 269 41.34 14.13 -22.47
CA VAL A 269 41.90 15.05 -23.47
C VAL A 269 41.02 16.28 -23.56
N PHE A 270 41.63 17.46 -23.57
CA PHE A 270 40.92 18.71 -23.82
C PHE A 270 40.56 18.82 -25.32
N GLY A 271 39.29 18.63 -25.65
CA GLY A 271 38.79 18.63 -27.04
C GLY A 271 38.20 19.95 -27.54
N GLY A 272 38.33 21.04 -26.78
CA GLY A 272 37.87 22.38 -27.15
C GLY A 272 38.90 23.14 -28.00
N PRO A 273 38.53 24.29 -28.60
CA PRO A 273 39.50 25.17 -29.25
C PRO A 273 40.51 25.70 -28.23
N ASP A 274 41.74 26.00 -28.68
CA ASP A 274 42.80 26.53 -27.82
C ASP A 274 42.34 27.77 -27.04
N GLY A 275 42.41 27.70 -25.70
CA GLY A 275 41.97 28.77 -24.81
C GLY A 275 40.44 28.85 -24.60
N GLY A 276 39.65 28.03 -25.31
CA GLY A 276 38.18 27.99 -25.23
C GLY A 276 37.64 27.05 -24.16
N GLU A 277 36.41 26.57 -24.33
CA GLU A 277 35.73 25.64 -23.41
C GLU A 277 35.74 24.20 -23.93
N ALA A 278 35.77 23.23 -23.00
CA ALA A 278 35.58 21.82 -23.29
C ALA A 278 34.68 21.16 -22.22
N ILE A 279 33.88 20.18 -22.63
CA ILE A 279 33.08 19.33 -21.74
C ILE A 279 33.82 18.00 -21.59
N ILE A 280 34.23 17.68 -20.38
CA ILE A 280 34.86 16.40 -20.04
C ILE A 280 33.79 15.49 -19.45
N THR A 281 33.61 14.31 -20.02
CA THR A 281 32.72 13.26 -19.46
C THR A 281 33.58 12.33 -18.62
N VAL A 282 33.25 12.19 -17.33
CA VAL A 282 34.01 11.33 -16.41
C VAL A 282 33.63 9.86 -16.60
N SER A 283 34.56 8.93 -16.35
CA SER A 283 34.35 7.50 -16.55
C SER A 283 33.54 6.85 -15.44
N ARG A 284 33.45 7.48 -14.26
CA ARG A 284 32.75 6.93 -13.09
C ARG A 284 31.72 7.92 -12.53
N PRO A 285 30.65 8.24 -13.28
CA PRO A 285 29.51 8.96 -12.71
C PRO A 285 28.82 8.12 -11.61
N PRO A 286 27.99 8.75 -10.75
CA PRO A 286 27.68 10.18 -10.67
C PRO A 286 28.68 10.98 -9.83
N ILE A 287 28.97 12.23 -10.20
CA ILE A 287 29.84 13.12 -9.45
C ILE A 287 29.12 13.62 -8.17
N ALA A 288 29.75 13.46 -7.02
CA ALA A 288 29.33 14.07 -5.75
C ALA A 288 29.98 15.45 -5.56
N ALA A 289 31.29 15.54 -5.77
CA ALA A 289 32.03 16.80 -5.75
C ALA A 289 33.28 16.71 -6.63
N VAL A 290 33.65 17.82 -7.28
CA VAL A 290 34.93 17.93 -8.01
C VAL A 290 35.98 18.45 -7.04
N GLY A 291 37.08 17.70 -6.89
CA GLY A 291 38.20 18.09 -6.02
C GLY A 291 39.14 19.08 -6.72
N GLN A 292 39.67 18.69 -7.88
CA GLN A 292 40.50 19.56 -8.71
C GLN A 292 40.47 19.13 -10.18
N VAL A 293 40.66 20.09 -11.09
CA VAL A 293 40.92 19.81 -12.50
C VAL A 293 42.25 20.45 -12.88
N VAL A 294 43.15 19.67 -13.49
CA VAL A 294 44.43 20.15 -14.00
C VAL A 294 44.41 20.10 -15.52
N LEU A 295 44.63 21.25 -16.16
CA LEU A 295 44.70 21.38 -17.61
C LEU A 295 46.09 21.81 -18.07
N VAL A 296 46.49 21.36 -19.25
CA VAL A 296 47.62 21.97 -19.97
C VAL A 296 47.14 23.26 -20.62
N ARG A 297 47.71 24.40 -20.21
CA ARG A 297 47.41 25.74 -20.73
C ARG A 297 48.63 26.31 -21.47
N ARG A 298 48.37 27.19 -22.43
CA ARG A 298 49.40 27.92 -23.17
C ARG A 298 49.59 29.32 -22.58
N ALA A 299 50.83 29.71 -22.34
CA ALA A 299 51.19 31.09 -22.01
C ALA A 299 52.28 31.60 -22.96
N THR A 300 52.21 32.89 -23.29
CA THR A 300 53.32 33.62 -23.90
C THR A 300 53.84 34.64 -22.90
N ALA A 301 55.09 34.49 -22.47
CA ALA A 301 55.73 35.36 -21.51
C ALA A 301 56.92 36.10 -22.13
N THR A 302 57.15 37.32 -21.67
CA THR A 302 58.40 38.04 -21.93
C THR A 302 59.36 37.75 -20.78
N VAL A 303 60.49 37.11 -21.08
CA VAL A 303 61.51 36.69 -20.11
C VAL A 303 62.76 37.54 -20.31
N THR A 304 63.38 37.96 -19.19
CA THR A 304 64.65 38.69 -19.21
C THR A 304 65.81 37.69 -19.21
N ARG A 305 66.74 37.86 -20.15
CA ARG A 305 67.95 37.02 -20.25
C ARG A 305 68.94 37.37 -19.14
N GLY A 306 69.35 36.37 -18.37
CA GLY A 306 70.41 36.49 -17.38
C GLY A 306 71.75 36.94 -17.99
N VAL A 307 72.57 37.63 -17.20
CA VAL A 307 73.87 38.18 -17.64
C VAL A 307 74.94 37.11 -17.88
N ILE A 308 74.69 35.87 -17.47
CA ILE A 308 75.63 34.76 -17.58
C ILE A 308 75.30 33.93 -18.82
N ALA A 309 76.25 33.86 -19.76
CA ALA A 309 76.17 33.01 -20.95
C ALA A 309 75.94 31.54 -20.55
N GLY A 310 75.02 30.86 -21.23
CA GLY A 310 74.64 29.48 -20.90
C GLY A 310 73.82 29.29 -19.61
N GLY A 311 73.46 30.37 -18.91
CA GLY A 311 72.60 30.35 -17.73
C GLY A 311 71.16 29.91 -18.00
N ALA A 312 70.34 29.78 -16.95
CA ALA A 312 68.92 29.46 -17.06
C ALA A 312 68.04 30.63 -16.62
N ASP A 313 66.98 30.91 -17.38
CA ASP A 313 66.01 31.97 -17.06
C ASP A 313 64.68 31.33 -16.67
N ALA A 314 64.17 31.67 -15.47
CA ALA A 314 62.93 31.09 -14.93
C ALA A 314 61.69 31.58 -15.68
N LEU A 315 60.75 30.67 -15.95
CA LEU A 315 59.45 30.96 -16.53
C LEU A 315 58.44 31.38 -15.43
N PRO A 316 57.46 32.25 -15.75
CA PRO A 316 56.48 32.73 -14.76
C PRO A 316 55.55 31.68 -14.13
N HIS A 317 55.42 30.50 -14.73
CA HIS A 317 54.51 29.46 -14.25
C HIS A 317 55.33 28.21 -13.88
N ALA A 318 54.96 27.57 -12.77
CA ALA A 318 55.53 26.28 -12.37
C ALA A 318 54.88 25.11 -13.13
N ALA A 319 55.52 23.95 -13.13
CA ALA A 319 55.08 22.73 -13.84
C ALA A 319 54.96 22.94 -15.36
N VAL A 320 56.01 23.51 -15.96
CA VAL A 320 56.14 23.67 -17.42
C VAL A 320 56.28 22.30 -18.08
N VAL A 321 55.42 22.04 -19.05
CA VAL A 321 55.33 20.77 -19.77
C VAL A 321 56.24 20.77 -21.00
N GLU A 322 56.20 21.84 -21.79
CA GLU A 322 57.01 22.00 -23.00
C GLU A 322 57.12 23.48 -23.40
N ILE A 323 58.16 23.82 -24.16
CA ILE A 323 58.32 25.13 -24.79
C ILE A 323 58.01 24.98 -26.29
N GLU A 324 57.00 25.70 -26.78
CA GLU A 324 56.59 25.66 -28.20
C GLU A 324 57.44 26.61 -29.06
N SER A 325 57.82 27.79 -28.54
CA SER A 325 58.66 28.73 -29.29
C SER A 325 59.42 29.71 -28.40
N VAL A 326 60.67 30.01 -28.75
CA VAL A 326 61.47 31.09 -28.15
C VAL A 326 61.91 32.06 -29.25
N LYS A 327 61.60 33.35 -29.11
CA LYS A 327 61.87 34.37 -30.13
C LYS A 327 62.41 35.67 -29.55
N GLN A 328 63.33 36.29 -30.27
CA GLN A 328 63.76 37.67 -30.04
C GLN A 328 63.75 38.43 -31.37
N GLY A 329 62.80 39.36 -31.54
CA GLY A 329 62.58 40.02 -32.83
C GLY A 329 62.21 39.00 -33.92
N ALA A 330 62.97 38.97 -35.01
CA ALA A 330 62.80 38.01 -36.11
C ALA A 330 63.50 36.65 -35.87
N THR A 331 64.38 36.57 -34.88
CA THR A 331 65.16 35.35 -34.58
C THR A 331 64.32 34.37 -33.78
N THR A 332 64.22 33.13 -34.27
CA THR A 332 63.61 32.00 -33.55
C THR A 332 64.72 31.02 -33.16
N TYR A 333 64.82 30.74 -31.87
CA TYR A 333 65.83 29.83 -31.33
C TYR A 333 65.35 28.37 -31.45
N VAL A 334 66.28 27.43 -31.61
CA VAL A 334 66.00 26.02 -31.88
C VAL A 334 66.16 25.17 -30.62
N ALA A 335 65.09 24.49 -30.21
CA ALA A 335 65.13 23.57 -29.07
C ALA A 335 66.17 22.45 -29.28
N GLY A 336 66.90 22.10 -28.22
CA GLY A 336 67.95 21.08 -28.23
C GLY A 336 69.30 21.53 -28.82
N THR A 337 69.33 22.65 -29.56
CA THR A 337 70.56 23.24 -30.11
C THR A 337 70.91 24.57 -29.43
N ASP A 338 69.92 25.44 -29.27
CA ASP A 338 70.08 26.76 -28.67
C ASP A 338 69.66 26.77 -27.19
N TYR A 339 68.58 26.05 -26.85
CA TYR A 339 68.05 25.98 -25.48
C TYR A 339 67.48 24.60 -25.13
N LEU A 340 67.37 24.34 -23.83
CA LEU A 340 66.66 23.20 -23.23
C LEU A 340 65.63 23.70 -22.22
N LEU A 341 64.53 22.96 -22.05
CA LEU A 341 63.67 23.11 -20.88
C LEU A 341 64.29 22.34 -19.71
N VAL A 342 64.64 23.04 -18.63
CA VAL A 342 65.17 22.42 -17.40
C VAL A 342 64.36 22.93 -16.22
N ALA A 343 63.63 22.01 -15.57
CA ALA A 343 62.58 22.35 -14.60
C ALA A 343 61.62 23.39 -15.21
N ASP A 344 61.40 24.52 -14.54
CA ASP A 344 60.54 25.61 -15.03
C ASP A 344 61.35 26.75 -15.66
N SER A 345 62.48 26.46 -16.29
CA SER A 345 63.40 27.47 -16.86
C SER A 345 63.83 27.15 -18.29
N VAL A 346 64.07 28.20 -19.08
CA VAL A 346 64.80 28.09 -20.35
C VAL A 346 66.29 28.06 -20.04
N SER A 347 66.95 26.92 -20.25
CA SER A 347 68.40 26.75 -20.07
C SER A 347 69.13 26.94 -21.40
N TRP A 348 70.10 27.85 -21.42
CA TRP A 348 70.95 28.11 -22.59
C TRP A 348 72.24 27.27 -22.57
N SER A 349 72.31 26.24 -21.74
CA SER A 349 73.46 25.35 -21.57
C SER A 349 73.97 24.62 -22.83
N PRO A 350 73.18 24.39 -23.92
CA PRO A 350 73.69 23.84 -25.17
C PRO A 350 74.72 24.70 -25.92
N ALA A 351 74.89 25.97 -25.52
CA ALA A 351 75.84 26.92 -26.11
C ALA A 351 75.63 27.20 -27.61
N GLY A 352 74.39 27.11 -28.10
CA GLY A 352 73.96 27.61 -29.41
C GLY A 352 73.71 29.12 -29.42
N ALA A 353 72.85 29.60 -30.30
CA ALA A 353 72.48 31.01 -30.33
C ALA A 353 71.66 31.39 -29.08
N GLU A 354 72.07 32.43 -28.35
CA GLU A 354 71.33 32.95 -27.19
C GLU A 354 70.99 34.44 -27.34
N PRO A 355 69.88 34.93 -26.75
CA PRO A 355 69.59 36.35 -26.63
C PRO A 355 70.71 37.10 -25.93
N VAL A 356 70.87 38.39 -26.25
CA VAL A 356 71.87 39.24 -25.59
C VAL A 356 71.58 39.33 -24.09
N GLY A 357 72.60 39.23 -23.23
CA GLY A 357 72.44 39.38 -21.79
C GLY A 357 71.74 40.72 -21.42
N SER A 358 70.86 40.69 -20.42
CA SER A 358 70.02 41.82 -20.00
C SER A 358 68.98 42.31 -21.03
N SER A 359 68.81 41.62 -22.16
CA SER A 359 67.70 41.86 -23.08
C SER A 359 66.48 41.00 -22.73
N THR A 360 65.34 41.27 -23.36
CA THR A 360 64.13 40.45 -23.22
C THR A 360 63.85 39.64 -24.48
N TYR A 361 63.24 38.48 -24.29
CA TYR A 361 62.78 37.60 -25.37
C TYR A 361 61.42 37.01 -25.03
N SER A 362 60.67 36.58 -26.05
CA SER A 362 59.34 36.00 -25.89
C SER A 362 59.41 34.48 -25.91
N VAL A 363 58.75 33.83 -24.94
CA VAL A 363 58.62 32.38 -24.84
C VAL A 363 57.16 32.01 -24.85
N THR A 364 56.76 31.14 -25.77
CA THR A 364 55.44 30.47 -25.74
C THR A 364 55.65 29.04 -25.28
N TYR A 365 54.93 28.65 -24.23
CA TYR A 365 55.11 27.37 -23.55
C TYR A 365 53.80 26.85 -22.97
N LEU A 366 53.76 25.54 -22.75
CA LEU A 366 52.65 24.84 -22.11
C LEU A 366 52.98 24.53 -20.66
N TYR A 367 52.00 24.65 -19.77
CA TYR A 367 52.16 24.37 -18.34
C TYR A 367 50.89 23.75 -17.76
N ASN A 368 51.04 22.95 -16.69
CA ASN A 368 49.91 22.39 -15.96
C ASN A 368 49.34 23.44 -15.00
N ALA A 369 48.05 23.75 -15.13
CA ALA A 369 47.35 24.70 -14.28
C ALA A 369 46.14 24.04 -13.62
N LEU A 370 45.93 24.33 -12.34
CA LEU A 370 44.69 24.00 -11.66
C LEU A 370 43.59 24.97 -12.12
N VAL A 371 42.45 24.42 -12.54
CA VAL A 371 41.32 25.17 -13.10
C VAL A 371 40.05 24.81 -12.36
N ALA A 372 39.26 25.82 -12.02
CA ALA A 372 37.91 25.62 -11.48
C ALA A 372 36.92 25.33 -12.62
N PRO A 373 36.04 24.32 -12.46
CA PRO A 373 35.01 24.04 -13.45
C PRO A 373 33.97 25.15 -13.50
N THR A 374 33.46 25.44 -14.71
CA THR A 374 32.39 26.43 -14.92
C THR A 374 31.01 25.82 -14.74
N GLU A 375 30.87 24.52 -14.97
CA GLU A 375 29.64 23.76 -14.79
C GLU A 375 29.99 22.32 -14.41
N VAL A 376 29.21 21.73 -13.49
CA VAL A 376 29.34 20.33 -13.10
C VAL A 376 27.97 19.68 -13.16
N THR A 377 27.84 18.63 -13.94
CA THR A 377 26.64 17.77 -13.96
C THR A 377 26.95 16.44 -13.27
N ALA A 378 25.98 15.52 -13.22
CA ALA A 378 26.19 14.18 -12.67
C ALA A 378 27.30 13.39 -13.40
N SER A 379 27.58 13.67 -14.67
CA SER A 379 28.56 12.90 -15.47
C SER A 379 29.58 13.74 -16.21
N THR A 380 29.46 15.06 -16.19
CA THR A 380 30.33 15.95 -16.94
C THR A 380 30.86 17.10 -16.11
N VAL A 381 32.06 17.55 -16.47
CA VAL A 381 32.72 18.73 -15.92
C VAL A 381 33.08 19.63 -17.09
N LYS A 382 32.57 20.87 -17.08
CA LYS A 382 32.89 21.89 -18.07
C LYS A 382 34.05 22.75 -17.58
N VAL A 383 35.07 22.91 -18.42
CA VAL A 383 36.30 23.64 -18.08
C VAL A 383 36.78 24.49 -19.25
N ALA A 384 37.58 25.52 -18.98
CA ALA A 384 38.05 26.46 -19.99
C ALA A 384 39.57 26.74 -19.90
N GLY A 385 40.13 27.25 -20.99
CA GLY A 385 41.50 27.76 -21.04
C GLY A 385 42.58 26.71 -21.30
N GLY A 386 42.20 25.48 -21.68
CA GLY A 386 43.12 24.40 -22.06
C GLY A 386 43.55 24.47 -23.53
N VAL A 387 44.52 23.63 -23.89
CA VAL A 387 45.03 23.47 -25.27
C VAL A 387 44.45 22.21 -25.90
N ASN A 388 43.97 22.33 -27.14
CA ASN A 388 43.36 21.23 -27.88
C ASN A 388 44.33 20.04 -28.02
N GLY A 389 43.84 18.84 -27.76
CA GLY A 389 44.61 17.60 -27.88
C GLY A 389 45.58 17.35 -26.72
N ARG A 390 45.62 18.20 -25.68
CA ARG A 390 46.46 18.01 -24.50
C ARG A 390 45.70 17.39 -23.33
N ALA A 391 46.46 16.83 -22.39
CA ALA A 391 45.90 16.13 -21.23
C ALA A 391 45.08 17.05 -20.32
N ALA A 392 43.99 16.51 -19.81
CA ALA A 392 43.15 17.10 -18.78
C ALA A 392 42.98 16.05 -17.67
N LEU A 393 43.41 16.35 -16.45
CA LEU A 393 43.30 15.44 -15.31
C LEU A 393 42.17 15.91 -14.39
N VAL A 394 41.19 15.05 -14.13
CA VAL A 394 40.04 15.38 -13.28
C VAL A 394 40.08 14.51 -12.02
N SER A 395 40.12 15.13 -10.85
CA SER A 395 39.93 14.46 -9.55
C SER A 395 38.56 14.80 -8.98
N TYR A 396 37.77 13.80 -8.61
CA TYR A 396 36.40 13.98 -8.11
C TYR A 396 36.01 12.84 -7.18
N THR A 397 34.99 13.06 -6.35
CA THR A 397 34.32 12.01 -5.60
C THR A 397 33.08 11.55 -6.36
N SER A 398 32.89 10.25 -6.45
CA SER A 398 31.79 9.61 -7.17
C SER A 398 30.83 8.94 -6.18
N LYS A 399 29.51 9.05 -6.42
CA LYS A 399 28.48 8.34 -5.67
C LYS A 399 28.43 6.88 -6.11
N MET A 400 28.65 5.94 -5.21
CA MET A 400 28.61 4.52 -5.55
C MET A 400 27.17 4.00 -5.63
N PRO A 401 26.76 3.32 -6.71
CA PRO A 401 25.46 2.65 -6.78
C PRO A 401 25.27 1.63 -5.65
N ARG A 402 24.02 1.47 -5.20
CA ARG A 402 23.70 0.59 -4.06
C ARG A 402 22.30 -0.02 -4.21
N ILE A 403 22.16 -1.27 -3.80
CA ILE A 403 20.85 -1.93 -3.69
C ILE A 403 20.46 -1.98 -2.22
N ASP A 404 19.41 -1.26 -1.87
CA ASP A 404 18.83 -1.19 -0.53
C ASP A 404 17.53 -2.01 -0.48
N ILE A 405 16.95 -2.20 0.71
CA ILE A 405 15.62 -2.80 0.87
C ILE A 405 14.72 -1.91 1.73
N LEU A 406 13.44 -1.87 1.38
CA LEU A 406 12.41 -1.27 2.20
C LEU A 406 11.60 -2.37 2.89
N CYS A 407 11.44 -2.22 4.20
CA CYS A 407 10.81 -3.21 5.07
C CYS A 407 9.71 -2.59 5.92
N LEU A 408 8.94 -3.45 6.61
CA LEU A 408 8.08 -3.07 7.73
C LEU A 408 8.58 -3.69 9.03
N ASP A 409 8.50 -2.94 10.13
CA ASP A 409 8.75 -3.45 11.48
C ASP A 409 7.50 -4.10 12.11
N ALA A 410 7.64 -4.66 13.33
CA ALA A 410 6.55 -5.29 14.07
C ALA A 410 5.38 -4.35 14.41
N SER A 411 5.57 -3.03 14.30
CA SER A 411 4.52 -2.01 14.45
C SER A 411 3.88 -1.61 13.12
N GLY A 412 4.36 -2.16 11.99
CA GLY A 412 3.91 -1.81 10.66
C GLY A 412 4.50 -0.51 10.11
N ARG A 413 5.59 0.00 10.71
CA ARG A 413 6.26 1.23 10.25
C ARG A 413 7.29 0.91 9.15
N PRO A 414 7.45 1.78 8.14
CA PRO A 414 8.48 1.62 7.11
C PRO A 414 9.88 1.75 7.72
N VAL A 415 10.76 0.80 7.40
CA VAL A 415 12.17 0.80 7.78
C VAL A 415 13.03 0.61 6.53
N TYR A 416 13.94 1.55 6.30
CA TYR A 416 14.88 1.52 5.19
C TYR A 416 16.19 0.87 5.63
N VAL A 417 16.60 -0.22 4.97
CA VAL A 417 17.85 -0.94 5.28
C VAL A 417 18.82 -0.76 4.12
N LYS A 418 19.98 -0.15 4.44
CA LYS A 418 21.03 0.14 3.47
C LYS A 418 21.81 -1.13 3.13
N GLY A 419 22.07 -1.35 1.85
CA GLY A 419 22.93 -2.42 1.36
C GLY A 419 24.40 -2.06 1.38
N ILE A 420 25.20 -2.84 0.67
CA ILE A 420 26.63 -2.57 0.46
C ILE A 420 26.79 -1.95 -0.94
N PRO A 421 27.49 -0.81 -1.08
CA PRO A 421 27.69 -0.17 -2.37
C PRO A 421 28.56 -1.02 -3.31
N ALA A 422 28.15 -1.14 -4.57
CA ALA A 422 28.89 -1.90 -5.59
C ALA A 422 28.58 -1.35 -6.99
N ARG A 423 29.61 -1.15 -7.82
CA ARG A 423 29.43 -0.69 -9.21
C ARG A 423 28.88 -1.77 -10.14
N GLN A 424 29.19 -3.04 -9.86
CA GLN A 424 28.72 -4.19 -10.62
C GLN A 424 28.41 -5.34 -9.66
N GLY A 425 27.37 -6.13 -9.96
CA GLY A 425 27.02 -7.30 -9.16
C GLY A 425 26.56 -6.97 -7.74
N GLY A 426 25.97 -5.79 -7.52
CA GLY A 426 25.40 -5.43 -6.21
C GLY A 426 24.38 -6.47 -5.75
N LEU A 427 24.44 -6.82 -4.47
CA LEU A 427 23.52 -7.76 -3.84
C LEU A 427 22.67 -7.02 -2.83
N ALA A 428 21.37 -7.31 -2.83
CA ALA A 428 20.47 -6.79 -1.82
C ALA A 428 20.86 -7.36 -0.44
N PRO A 429 20.82 -6.54 0.64
CA PRO A 429 21.01 -7.04 1.98
C PRO A 429 19.92 -8.05 2.34
N GLN A 430 20.26 -9.01 3.21
CA GLN A 430 19.24 -9.89 3.78
C GLN A 430 18.40 -9.12 4.79
N PRO A 431 17.06 -9.24 4.76
CA PRO A 431 16.22 -8.59 5.75
C PRO A 431 16.52 -9.16 7.15
N PRO A 432 16.68 -8.31 8.18
CA PRO A 432 16.70 -8.77 9.56
C PRO A 432 15.45 -9.60 9.90
N ALA A 433 15.59 -10.63 10.73
CA ALA A 433 14.49 -11.54 11.05
C ALA A 433 13.25 -10.84 11.64
N THR A 434 13.42 -9.70 12.30
CA THR A 434 12.36 -8.88 12.89
C THR A 434 11.60 -8.02 11.87
N LEU A 435 12.10 -7.91 10.64
CA LEU A 435 11.56 -7.05 9.60
C LEU A 435 10.93 -7.86 8.46
N LEU A 436 9.84 -7.36 7.89
CA LEU A 436 9.25 -7.89 6.67
C LEU A 436 9.75 -7.08 5.47
N LYS A 437 10.51 -7.72 4.58
CA LYS A 437 10.91 -7.13 3.29
C LYS A 437 9.69 -6.87 2.41
N LEU A 438 9.57 -5.67 1.87
CA LEU A 438 8.57 -5.30 0.86
C LEU A 438 9.16 -5.23 -0.54
N ALA A 439 10.31 -4.55 -0.68
CA ALA A 439 10.91 -4.30 -1.99
C ALA A 439 12.44 -4.11 -1.92
N GLU A 440 13.09 -4.40 -3.04
CA GLU A 440 14.47 -3.99 -3.33
C GLU A 440 14.47 -2.64 -4.05
N ILE A 441 15.39 -1.76 -3.65
CA ILE A 441 15.54 -0.41 -4.18
C ILE A 441 16.92 -0.28 -4.79
N THR A 442 16.98 -0.10 -6.10
CA THR A 442 18.25 0.12 -6.82
C THR A 442 18.50 1.62 -6.98
N ASN A 443 19.48 2.13 -6.26
CA ASN A 443 19.89 3.53 -6.31
C ASN A 443 21.08 3.71 -7.25
N ASN A 444 20.87 4.50 -8.31
CA ASN A 444 21.94 4.99 -9.19
C ASN A 444 22.34 6.45 -8.90
N TRP A 445 21.61 7.14 -8.00
CA TRP A 445 21.82 8.53 -7.56
C TRP A 445 21.76 9.60 -8.66
N VAL A 446 21.16 9.29 -9.81
CA VAL A 446 20.92 10.25 -10.91
C VAL A 446 19.44 10.38 -11.22
N SER A 447 18.74 9.25 -11.29
CA SER A 447 17.31 9.18 -11.61
C SER A 447 16.52 8.69 -10.40
N THR A 448 15.19 8.69 -10.54
CA THR A 448 14.30 7.97 -9.64
C THR A 448 14.79 6.53 -9.45
N PRO A 449 14.89 6.03 -8.22
CA PRO A 449 15.30 4.67 -7.92
C PRO A 449 14.40 3.64 -8.60
N THR A 450 14.98 2.54 -9.05
CA THR A 450 14.19 1.42 -9.59
C THR A 450 13.75 0.54 -8.42
N VAL A 451 12.45 0.30 -8.30
CA VAL A 451 11.86 -0.50 -7.22
C VAL A 451 11.40 -1.84 -7.76
N ARG A 452 11.81 -2.91 -7.09
CA ARG A 452 11.33 -4.27 -7.34
C ARG A 452 10.58 -4.76 -6.11
N SER A 453 9.25 -4.77 -6.18
CA SER A 453 8.38 -5.27 -5.11
C SER A 453 8.40 -6.79 -5.05
N ASN A 454 9.37 -7.37 -4.32
CA ASN A 454 9.60 -8.81 -4.21
C ASN A 454 9.56 -9.32 -2.75
N GLY A 455 8.72 -8.72 -1.91
CA GLY A 455 8.44 -9.23 -0.57
C GLY A 455 7.80 -10.62 -0.57
N THR A 456 8.06 -11.39 0.48
CA THR A 456 7.49 -12.73 0.70
C THR A 456 5.98 -12.63 0.85
N ARG A 457 5.20 -13.45 0.12
CA ARG A 457 3.72 -13.46 0.14
C ARG A 457 3.17 -14.79 0.63
N SER A 458 2.01 -14.79 1.31
CA SER A 458 1.27 -16.02 1.59
C SER A 458 0.54 -16.53 0.35
N LEU A 459 0.53 -17.85 0.15
CA LEU A 459 -0.27 -18.52 -0.87
C LEU A 459 -1.50 -19.17 -0.23
N SER A 460 -2.69 -18.96 -0.79
CA SER A 460 -3.90 -19.66 -0.35
C SER A 460 -3.92 -21.11 -0.85
N GLN A 461 -4.68 -21.99 -0.18
CA GLN A 461 -4.84 -23.38 -0.62
C GLN A 461 -5.48 -23.49 -2.01
N ASP A 462 -6.40 -22.58 -2.34
CA ASP A 462 -6.97 -22.50 -3.69
C ASP A 462 -5.91 -22.12 -4.72
N MET A 463 -5.02 -21.18 -4.40
CA MET A 463 -3.91 -20.80 -5.28
C MET A 463 -2.90 -21.93 -5.43
N LEU A 464 -2.59 -22.67 -4.37
CA LEU A 464 -1.75 -23.88 -4.45
C LEU A 464 -2.38 -24.94 -5.36
N ASN A 465 -3.69 -25.17 -5.25
CA ASN A 465 -4.41 -26.07 -6.16
C ASN A 465 -4.42 -25.55 -7.60
N ARG A 466 -4.56 -24.24 -7.83
CA ARG A 466 -4.42 -23.64 -9.17
C ARG A 466 -3.02 -23.79 -9.73
N ILE A 467 -1.97 -23.62 -8.90
CA ILE A 467 -0.59 -23.85 -9.31
C ILE A 467 -0.39 -25.32 -9.66
N ALA A 468 -0.93 -26.25 -8.87
CA ALA A 468 -0.88 -27.68 -9.17
C ALA A 468 -1.60 -28.01 -10.48
N ASN A 469 -2.80 -27.46 -10.71
CA ASN A 469 -3.53 -27.65 -11.97
C ASN A 469 -2.80 -27.01 -13.15
N LYS A 470 -2.21 -25.81 -12.99
CA LYS A 470 -1.37 -25.20 -14.03
C LYS A 470 -0.10 -26.02 -14.30
N LEU A 471 0.47 -26.65 -13.27
CA LEU A 471 1.60 -27.55 -13.44
C LEU A 471 1.18 -28.79 -14.23
N LEU A 472 0.00 -29.35 -13.95
CA LEU A 472 -0.58 -30.43 -14.75
C LEU A 472 -0.84 -29.98 -16.20
N ASP A 473 -1.38 -28.77 -16.41
CA ASP A 473 -1.54 -28.20 -17.76
C ASP A 473 -0.20 -28.00 -18.48
N VAL A 474 0.85 -27.60 -17.75
CA VAL A 474 2.21 -27.47 -18.28
C VAL A 474 2.78 -28.84 -18.62
N ILE A 475 2.52 -29.88 -17.80
CA ILE A 475 2.90 -31.25 -18.09
C ILE A 475 2.15 -31.76 -19.32
N ASP A 476 0.84 -31.55 -19.42
CA ASP A 476 0.04 -31.91 -20.60
C ASP A 476 0.50 -31.16 -21.85
N THR A 477 0.86 -29.88 -21.70
CA THR A 477 1.42 -29.06 -22.79
C THR A 477 2.81 -29.53 -23.15
N PHE A 478 3.62 -29.95 -22.19
CA PHE A 478 4.94 -30.53 -22.40
C PHE A 478 4.83 -31.88 -23.11
N ASP A 479 3.90 -32.76 -22.70
CA ASP A 479 3.61 -34.03 -23.34
C ASP A 479 3.06 -33.82 -24.75
N ARG A 480 2.20 -32.82 -24.96
CA ARG A 480 1.80 -32.40 -26.32
C ARG A 480 2.97 -31.85 -27.11
N SER A 481 3.90 -31.12 -26.49
CA SER A 481 5.11 -30.60 -27.14
C SER A 481 6.09 -31.71 -27.49
N GLU A 482 6.21 -32.74 -26.67
CA GLU A 482 7.02 -33.93 -26.91
C GLU A 482 6.34 -34.84 -27.94
N ALA A 483 5.01 -34.98 -27.90
CA ALA A 483 4.25 -35.65 -28.96
C ALA A 483 4.34 -34.87 -30.28
N GLN A 484 4.32 -33.55 -30.24
CA GLN A 484 4.52 -32.69 -31.41
C GLN A 484 5.97 -32.75 -31.89
N ARG A 485 6.96 -32.85 -30.99
CA ARG A 485 8.36 -33.12 -31.31
C ARG A 485 8.55 -34.54 -31.86
N ASP A 486 7.81 -35.54 -31.41
CA ASP A 486 7.79 -36.90 -31.98
C ASP A 486 7.12 -36.90 -33.36
N ILE A 487 6.04 -36.13 -33.53
CA ILE A 487 5.40 -35.93 -34.84
C ILE A 487 6.34 -35.14 -35.78
N GLN A 488 7.06 -34.13 -35.29
CA GLN A 488 8.09 -33.38 -36.03
C GLN A 488 9.38 -34.18 -36.24
N SER A 489 9.70 -35.15 -35.39
CA SER A 489 10.83 -36.06 -35.60
C SER A 489 10.48 -37.12 -36.64
N ARG A 490 9.21 -37.56 -36.69
CA ARG A 490 8.64 -38.43 -37.74
C ARG A 490 8.39 -37.69 -39.05
N ALA A 491 8.14 -36.38 -39.00
CA ALA A 491 8.03 -35.49 -40.15
C ALA A 491 9.21 -34.52 -40.18
N GLY A 492 10.37 -35.00 -40.65
CA GLY A 492 11.63 -34.27 -40.67
C GLY A 492 11.50 -32.78 -41.02
N VAL A 493 11.76 -31.93 -40.01
CA VAL A 493 11.79 -30.45 -40.08
C VAL A 493 13.05 -29.97 -40.81
N ALA A 494 13.15 -30.34 -42.07
CA ALA A 494 13.97 -29.66 -43.07
C ALA A 494 13.41 -29.95 -44.47
N THR A 495 12.13 -29.62 -44.70
CA THR A 495 11.63 -29.48 -46.08
C THR A 495 11.38 -28.01 -46.32
N ARG A 496 12.19 -27.40 -47.20
CA ARG A 496 12.06 -26.02 -47.68
C ARG A 496 10.63 -25.80 -48.19
N GLY A 497 9.78 -25.07 -47.45
CA GLY A 497 8.44 -24.70 -47.95
C GLY A 497 7.26 -24.65 -46.98
N ILE A 498 7.37 -25.03 -45.70
CA ILE A 498 6.21 -25.14 -44.77
C ILE A 498 6.20 -24.01 -43.72
N PHE A 499 5.04 -23.40 -43.50
CA PHE A 499 4.73 -22.36 -42.50
C PHE A 499 3.54 -22.78 -41.62
N THR A 500 3.56 -22.45 -40.33
CA THR A 500 2.46 -22.79 -39.41
C THR A 500 2.30 -21.71 -38.35
N ASP A 501 1.05 -21.30 -38.09
CA ASP A 501 0.68 -20.36 -37.03
C ASP A 501 -0.55 -20.88 -36.26
N MET A 502 -0.46 -20.83 -34.93
CA MET A 502 -1.52 -21.22 -34.00
C MET A 502 -2.31 -20.03 -33.46
N PHE A 503 -1.99 -18.79 -33.87
CA PHE A 503 -2.61 -17.55 -33.40
C PHE A 503 -2.57 -17.43 -31.87
N VAL A 504 -1.41 -17.71 -31.27
CA VAL A 504 -1.20 -17.55 -29.82
C VAL A 504 -0.82 -16.11 -29.50
N ASP A 505 -0.03 -15.50 -30.38
CA ASP A 505 0.49 -14.13 -30.28
C ASP A 505 0.70 -13.54 -31.69
N ASP A 506 1.25 -12.32 -31.75
CA ASP A 506 1.57 -11.64 -33.02
C ASP A 506 2.91 -12.06 -33.63
N PHE A 507 3.61 -13.08 -33.09
CA PHE A 507 4.97 -13.45 -33.51
C PHE A 507 5.08 -13.78 -34.99
N TYR A 508 4.08 -14.46 -35.55
CA TYR A 508 4.09 -14.93 -36.94
C TYR A 508 3.52 -13.93 -37.95
N ARG A 509 3.07 -12.76 -37.50
CA ARG A 509 2.57 -11.68 -38.35
C ARG A 509 3.72 -10.91 -39.02
N ASP A 510 3.51 -10.55 -40.28
CA ASP A 510 4.35 -9.58 -40.99
C ASP A 510 4.08 -8.18 -40.43
N GLN A 511 5.12 -7.55 -39.91
CA GLN A 511 5.02 -6.25 -39.26
C GLN A 511 5.05 -5.07 -40.26
N GLY A 512 5.33 -5.32 -41.55
CA GLY A 512 5.32 -4.33 -42.62
C GLY A 512 3.98 -4.18 -43.35
N GLU A 513 3.00 -5.04 -43.05
CA GLU A 513 1.66 -5.02 -43.64
C GLU A 513 0.60 -4.71 -42.58
N PRO A 514 -0.49 -4.01 -42.91
CA PRO A 514 -1.57 -3.76 -41.97
C PRO A 514 -2.18 -5.05 -41.40
N GLN A 515 -2.06 -5.24 -40.08
CA GLN A 515 -2.70 -6.35 -39.35
C GLN A 515 -4.00 -5.84 -38.71
N THR A 516 -5.14 -6.03 -39.38
CA THR A 516 -6.43 -5.46 -38.95
C THR A 516 -7.36 -6.48 -38.28
N ALA A 517 -7.01 -7.77 -38.31
CA ALA A 517 -7.68 -8.84 -37.57
C ALA A 517 -7.14 -8.99 -36.12
N ALA A 518 -7.99 -9.43 -35.20
CA ALA A 518 -7.64 -9.67 -33.80
C ALA A 518 -7.35 -11.16 -33.54
N ILE A 519 -6.44 -11.43 -32.61
CA ILE A 519 -6.16 -12.78 -32.09
C ILE A 519 -6.70 -12.87 -30.66
N ASN A 520 -7.42 -13.95 -30.36
CA ASN A 520 -7.83 -14.29 -28.99
C ASN A 520 -7.74 -15.80 -28.78
N ARG A 521 -6.92 -16.23 -27.83
CA ARG A 521 -6.83 -17.63 -27.37
C ARG A 521 -6.69 -18.66 -28.51
N GLY A 522 -5.82 -18.42 -29.50
CA GLY A 522 -5.60 -19.36 -30.59
C GLY A 522 -6.53 -19.20 -31.80
N VAL A 523 -7.36 -18.15 -31.81
CA VAL A 523 -8.33 -17.87 -32.88
C VAL A 523 -8.11 -16.47 -33.44
N LEU A 524 -8.02 -16.38 -34.76
CA LEU A 524 -8.04 -15.15 -35.52
C LEU A 524 -9.49 -14.76 -35.88
N MET A 525 -9.88 -13.53 -35.59
CA MET A 525 -11.23 -12.99 -35.82
C MET A 525 -11.21 -11.50 -36.19
N LEU A 526 -12.38 -10.92 -36.46
CA LEU A 526 -12.53 -9.49 -36.68
C LEU A 526 -12.28 -8.71 -35.37
N ALA A 527 -11.55 -7.60 -35.43
CA ALA A 527 -11.32 -6.75 -34.27
C ALA A 527 -12.61 -6.02 -33.86
N ILE A 528 -12.76 -5.74 -32.57
CA ILE A 528 -13.83 -4.92 -32.00
C ILE A 528 -13.19 -3.64 -31.48
N ASP A 529 -13.57 -2.51 -32.06
CA ASP A 529 -13.10 -1.19 -31.64
C ASP A 529 -14.01 -0.65 -30.53
N SER A 530 -13.44 -0.07 -29.46
CA SER A 530 -14.25 0.62 -28.44
C SER A 530 -14.74 1.96 -28.99
N VAL A 531 -16.06 2.15 -29.04
CA VAL A 531 -16.69 3.34 -29.65
C VAL A 531 -17.54 4.13 -28.67
N LEU A 532 -17.88 3.56 -27.50
CA LEU A 532 -18.66 4.21 -26.47
C LEU A 532 -18.13 3.83 -25.08
N VAL A 533 -17.86 4.82 -24.24
CA VAL A 533 -17.66 4.63 -22.80
C VAL A 533 -18.44 5.72 -22.07
N ALA A 534 -19.51 5.35 -21.40
CA ALA A 534 -20.37 6.26 -20.64
C ALA A 534 -20.48 5.83 -19.17
N ARG A 535 -20.77 6.80 -18.30
CA ARG A 535 -21.04 6.59 -16.86
C ARG A 535 -22.49 6.97 -16.57
N ALA A 536 -23.14 6.19 -15.72
CA ALA A 536 -24.57 6.22 -15.47
C ALA A 536 -24.85 6.09 -13.96
N GLY A 537 -25.92 6.74 -13.48
CA GLY A 537 -26.31 6.75 -12.06
C GLY A 537 -25.43 7.66 -11.18
N SER A 538 -26.06 8.63 -10.53
CA SER A 538 -25.43 9.63 -9.66
C SER A 538 -25.73 9.43 -8.17
N ALA A 539 -26.58 8.46 -7.82
CA ALA A 539 -26.99 8.19 -6.45
C ALA A 539 -26.94 6.69 -6.15
N THR A 540 -26.92 6.37 -4.85
CA THR A 540 -27.15 5.01 -4.37
C THR A 540 -28.63 4.69 -4.46
N GLU A 541 -28.98 3.59 -5.09
CA GLU A 541 -30.35 3.18 -5.36
C GLU A 541 -30.70 1.86 -4.68
N THR A 542 -31.92 1.80 -4.13
CA THR A 542 -32.53 0.61 -3.51
C THR A 542 -34.01 0.53 -3.90
N LEU A 543 -34.72 -0.52 -3.49
CA LEU A 543 -36.19 -0.54 -3.50
C LEU A 543 -36.74 0.61 -2.65
N PRO A 544 -37.92 1.18 -2.97
CA PRO A 544 -38.51 2.22 -2.15
C PRO A 544 -38.83 1.64 -0.76
N TRP A 545 -38.56 2.40 0.29
CA TRP A 545 -38.76 1.94 1.66
C TRP A 545 -39.34 3.04 2.56
N THR A 546 -39.97 2.59 3.64
CA THR A 546 -40.33 3.42 4.79
C THR A 546 -39.59 2.90 6.02
N PRO A 547 -39.12 3.77 6.93
CA PRO A 547 -38.43 3.32 8.13
C PRO A 547 -39.38 2.55 9.04
N GLU A 548 -38.93 1.39 9.52
CA GLU A 548 -39.62 0.55 10.51
C GLU A 548 -38.72 0.38 11.73
N VAL A 549 -39.29 0.57 12.92
CA VAL A 549 -38.58 0.31 14.18
C VAL A 549 -38.55 -1.20 14.43
N VAL A 550 -37.37 -1.80 14.38
CA VAL A 550 -37.19 -3.25 14.55
C VAL A 550 -36.77 -3.66 15.96
N ILE A 551 -36.08 -2.76 16.66
CA ILE A 551 -35.72 -2.91 18.07
C ILE A 551 -35.99 -1.56 18.73
N ARG A 552 -36.58 -1.57 19.92
CA ARG A 552 -36.74 -0.37 20.74
C ARG A 552 -36.60 -0.66 22.22
N GLN A 553 -36.09 0.33 22.93
CA GLN A 553 -36.21 0.50 24.37
C GLN A 553 -36.73 1.92 24.57
N ASP A 554 -37.90 2.06 25.21
CA ASP A 554 -38.62 3.33 25.31
C ASP A 554 -38.64 3.95 26.72
N LYS A 555 -38.12 3.24 27.72
CA LYS A 555 -38.08 3.73 29.11
C LYS A 555 -36.90 4.68 29.31
N ALA A 556 -37.14 5.75 30.06
CA ALA A 556 -36.12 6.69 30.46
C ALA A 556 -36.33 7.09 31.93
N THR A 557 -35.30 6.93 32.76
CA THR A 557 -35.32 7.26 34.19
C THR A 557 -34.22 8.23 34.59
N SER A 558 -33.07 8.18 33.91
CA SER A 558 -31.92 9.03 34.15
C SER A 558 -31.13 9.29 32.87
N ALA A 559 -30.10 10.12 32.96
CA ALA A 559 -29.23 10.47 31.85
C ALA A 559 -27.89 9.75 31.95
N MET A 560 -27.28 9.46 30.80
CA MET A 560 -25.87 9.06 30.72
C MET A 560 -25.14 9.94 29.72
N ARG A 561 -24.08 10.61 30.19
CA ARG A 561 -23.22 11.44 29.36
C ARG A 561 -22.52 10.58 28.31
N ILE A 562 -22.46 11.08 27.08
CA ILE A 562 -21.75 10.42 25.99
C ILE A 562 -20.24 10.48 26.26
N ASN A 563 -19.73 11.64 26.70
CA ASN A 563 -18.32 11.87 27.00
C ASN A 563 -18.06 12.35 28.44
N PRO A 564 -18.29 11.49 29.47
CA PRO A 564 -18.20 11.90 30.87
C PRO A 564 -16.80 12.30 31.36
N TYR A 565 -15.72 11.89 30.68
CA TYR A 565 -14.34 12.15 31.08
C TYR A 565 -13.69 13.31 30.33
N ASP A 566 -14.45 14.01 29.47
CA ASP A 566 -14.01 15.20 28.73
C ASP A 566 -12.68 14.97 27.98
N ASN A 567 -12.54 13.79 27.37
CA ASN A 567 -11.32 13.43 26.67
C ASN A 567 -11.22 14.27 25.38
N TYR A 568 -10.27 15.22 25.34
CA TYR A 568 -10.12 16.27 24.33
C TYR A 568 -9.59 15.78 22.96
N ALA A 569 -10.06 14.64 22.45
CA ALA A 569 -9.80 14.27 21.07
C ALA A 569 -10.84 14.95 20.16
N ILE A 570 -10.38 15.81 19.26
CA ILE A 570 -11.25 16.47 18.27
C ILE A 570 -11.93 15.38 17.44
N MET A 571 -13.26 15.44 17.39
CA MET A 571 -14.05 14.51 16.59
C MET A 571 -13.84 14.84 15.12
N PRO A 572 -13.46 13.85 14.30
CA PRO A 572 -13.36 14.07 12.88
C PRO A 572 -14.75 14.39 12.30
N GLY A 573 -14.81 15.48 11.54
CA GLY A 573 -15.88 15.75 10.60
C GLY A 573 -16.02 14.66 9.53
N ALA A 574 -17.07 14.75 8.72
CA ALA A 574 -17.31 13.84 7.61
C ALA A 574 -16.72 14.43 6.32
N LEU A 575 -16.02 13.62 5.53
CA LEU A 575 -15.53 14.01 4.21
C LEU A 575 -16.13 13.08 3.15
N ARG A 576 -16.77 13.65 2.13
CA ARG A 576 -17.35 12.93 0.99
C ARG A 576 -16.66 13.37 -0.30
N LEU A 577 -16.35 12.41 -1.18
CA LEU A 577 -15.66 12.63 -2.45
C LEU A 577 -16.56 12.27 -3.62
N GLU A 578 -16.57 13.10 -4.66
CA GLU A 578 -17.37 12.88 -5.86
C GLU A 578 -16.55 13.20 -7.13
N PRO A 579 -16.25 12.19 -7.98
CA PRO A 579 -16.48 10.77 -7.75
C PRO A 579 -15.58 10.22 -6.62
N PRO A 580 -16.03 9.22 -5.85
CA PRO A 580 -15.20 8.56 -4.81
C PRO A 580 -14.22 7.55 -5.41
N THR A 581 -14.41 7.16 -6.67
CA THR A 581 -13.60 6.15 -7.36
C THR A 581 -13.43 6.47 -8.84
N ASP A 582 -12.25 6.25 -9.40
CA ASP A 582 -11.96 6.38 -10.84
C ASP A 582 -11.31 5.11 -11.41
N TYR A 583 -11.88 4.61 -12.51
CA TYR A 583 -11.39 3.47 -13.28
C TYR A 583 -11.16 3.90 -14.73
N TRP A 584 -9.94 3.70 -15.28
CA TRP A 584 -9.63 4.10 -16.66
C TRP A 584 -8.69 3.16 -17.42
N THR A 585 -8.62 3.36 -18.74
CA THR A 585 -7.66 2.70 -19.63
C THR A 585 -6.97 3.77 -20.47
N GLU A 586 -5.64 3.70 -20.59
CA GLU A 586 -4.81 4.66 -21.32
C GLU A 586 -3.92 3.92 -22.33
N SER A 587 -3.79 4.46 -23.55
CA SER A 587 -2.96 3.85 -24.60
C SER A 587 -1.72 4.69 -24.86
N VAL A 588 -0.53 4.11 -24.68
CA VAL A 588 0.76 4.81 -24.83
C VAL A 588 1.57 4.17 -25.96
N THR A 589 2.18 5.00 -26.82
CA THR A 589 3.04 4.54 -27.90
C THR A 589 4.51 4.85 -27.56
N GLN A 590 5.39 3.85 -27.51
CA GLN A 590 6.82 4.03 -27.18
C GLN A 590 7.72 3.66 -28.35
N TRP A 591 8.69 4.49 -28.71
CA TRP A 591 9.64 4.20 -29.81
C TRP A 591 10.93 3.58 -29.26
N THR A 592 11.34 2.43 -29.80
CA THR A 592 12.66 1.84 -29.56
C THR A 592 13.71 2.42 -30.50
N SER A 593 14.99 2.28 -30.13
CA SER A 593 16.13 2.74 -30.92
C SER A 593 16.02 2.28 -32.36
N PRO A 594 16.25 3.17 -33.35
CA PRO A 594 16.20 2.78 -34.75
C PRO A 594 17.26 1.73 -35.03
N VAL A 595 16.87 0.65 -35.69
CA VAL A 595 17.77 -0.43 -36.11
C VAL A 595 18.00 -0.28 -37.61
N THR A 596 19.27 -0.19 -38.01
CA THR A 596 19.67 -0.24 -39.41
C THR A 596 19.89 -1.70 -39.78
N MET A 597 19.10 -2.22 -40.71
CA MET A 597 19.35 -3.55 -41.30
C MET A 597 19.99 -3.36 -42.67
N GLU A 598 21.20 -3.89 -42.81
CA GLU A 598 21.97 -3.84 -44.05
C GLU A 598 21.67 -5.08 -44.90
N PHE A 599 21.29 -4.85 -46.17
CA PHE A 599 21.07 -5.92 -47.15
C PHE A 599 21.95 -5.69 -48.37
N SER A 600 22.54 -6.77 -48.89
CA SER A 600 23.36 -6.72 -50.09
C SER A 600 22.47 -6.55 -51.33
N ALA A 601 22.58 -5.42 -52.03
CA ALA A 601 21.94 -5.23 -53.32
C ALA A 601 22.61 -6.13 -54.38
N ALA A 602 21.82 -6.64 -55.33
CA ALA A 602 22.34 -7.34 -56.50
C ALA A 602 23.30 -6.44 -57.30
N PRO A 603 24.32 -6.99 -58.00
CA PRO A 603 25.19 -6.19 -58.86
C PRO A 603 24.34 -5.38 -59.85
N ASN A 604 24.55 -4.06 -59.87
CA ASN A 604 23.91 -3.05 -60.75
C ASN A 604 22.59 -2.38 -60.29
N GLN A 605 22.21 -2.42 -59.00
CA GLN A 605 21.18 -1.49 -58.48
C GLN A 605 21.76 -0.35 -57.63
N PRO A 606 21.28 0.90 -57.79
CA PRO A 606 21.71 2.03 -56.98
C PRO A 606 21.23 1.89 -55.53
N PRO A 607 22.05 2.25 -54.53
CA PRO A 607 21.65 2.19 -53.12
C PRO A 607 20.48 3.16 -52.85
N GLY A 608 19.44 2.67 -52.19
CA GLY A 608 18.32 3.46 -51.69
C GLY A 608 18.11 3.25 -50.19
N SER A 609 17.56 4.27 -49.53
CA SER A 609 17.15 4.19 -48.12
C SER A 609 15.63 4.28 -48.05
N THR A 610 14.99 3.27 -47.45
CA THR A 610 13.56 3.28 -47.15
C THR A 610 13.39 2.98 -45.67
N GLY A 611 12.65 3.84 -44.97
CA GLY A 611 12.28 3.66 -43.58
C GLY A 611 10.80 3.30 -43.45
N PHE A 612 10.49 2.30 -42.63
CA PHE A 612 9.12 2.01 -42.20
C PHE A 612 9.09 1.79 -40.68
N ASP A 613 7.95 2.10 -40.08
CA ASP A 613 7.74 2.03 -38.63
C ASP A 613 7.05 0.69 -38.30
N GLU A 614 7.68 -0.11 -37.43
CA GLU A 614 7.32 -1.49 -37.06
C GLU A 614 6.75 -1.53 -35.63
N VAL A 615 5.64 -2.22 -35.37
CA VAL A 615 5.17 -2.47 -33.99
C VAL A 615 5.99 -3.63 -33.39
N ALA A 616 6.91 -3.33 -32.48
CA ALA A 616 7.80 -4.31 -31.88
C ALA A 616 7.14 -5.14 -30.76
N SER A 617 6.18 -4.59 -30.01
CA SER A 617 5.36 -5.33 -29.04
C SER A 617 4.12 -4.54 -28.58
N ARG A 618 3.11 -5.24 -28.03
CA ARG A 618 1.99 -4.63 -27.29
C ARG A 618 1.87 -5.27 -25.91
N ASN A 619 1.96 -4.47 -24.86
CA ASN A 619 1.94 -4.93 -23.46
C ASN A 619 0.85 -4.21 -22.67
N GLN A 620 0.08 -4.98 -21.89
CA GLN A 620 -0.85 -4.46 -20.88
C GLN A 620 -0.17 -4.42 -19.53
N THR A 621 -0.19 -3.26 -18.88
CA THR A 621 0.36 -3.07 -17.54
C THR A 621 -0.61 -2.25 -16.70
N ALA A 622 -0.76 -2.54 -15.41
CA ALA A 622 -1.51 -1.65 -14.52
C ALA A 622 -0.87 -0.25 -14.53
N ALA A 623 -1.70 0.78 -14.60
CA ALA A 623 -1.26 2.16 -14.48
C ALA A 623 -0.58 2.35 -13.13
N GLN A 624 0.60 2.97 -13.11
CA GLN A 624 1.32 3.21 -11.85
C GLN A 624 0.85 4.49 -11.16
N VAL A 625 0.31 5.44 -11.93
CA VAL A 625 -0.16 6.75 -11.47
C VAL A 625 -1.60 7.01 -11.89
N MET A 626 -2.36 7.67 -11.03
CA MET A 626 -3.69 8.21 -11.26
C MET A 626 -3.66 9.31 -12.32
N ARG A 627 -4.65 9.31 -13.22
CA ARG A 627 -4.87 10.42 -14.15
C ARG A 627 -5.44 11.64 -13.41
N GLN A 628 -5.18 12.83 -13.95
CA GLN A 628 -5.64 14.07 -13.36
C GLN A 628 -7.10 14.36 -13.73
N ILE A 629 -8.01 14.22 -12.77
CA ILE A 629 -9.42 14.59 -12.91
C ILE A 629 -9.85 15.53 -11.78
N ASN A 630 -10.98 16.23 -11.98
CA ASN A 630 -11.60 17.04 -10.94
C ASN A 630 -12.40 16.16 -9.98
N VAL A 631 -12.20 16.35 -8.69
CA VAL A 631 -12.91 15.68 -7.60
C VAL A 631 -13.48 16.75 -6.68
N THR A 632 -14.77 16.64 -6.34
CA THR A 632 -15.42 17.49 -5.36
C THR A 632 -15.35 16.86 -3.97
N ALA A 633 -14.77 17.58 -3.02
CA ALA A 633 -14.77 17.26 -1.59
C ALA A 633 -15.83 18.07 -0.86
N THR A 634 -16.75 17.37 -0.18
CA THR A 634 -17.69 17.96 0.77
C THR A 634 -17.25 17.59 2.18
N ILE A 635 -16.94 18.58 3.00
CA ILE A 635 -16.54 18.45 4.40
C ILE A 635 -17.70 18.93 5.27
N ASP A 636 -18.12 18.13 6.24
CA ASP A 636 -19.14 18.46 7.24
C ASP A 636 -18.55 18.34 8.65
N GLY A 637 -19.07 19.13 9.61
CA GLY A 637 -18.68 19.03 11.02
C GLY A 637 -17.57 19.98 11.45
N PHE A 638 -17.25 21.00 10.66
CA PHE A 638 -16.39 22.11 11.05
C PHE A 638 -17.23 23.18 11.79
N ALA A 639 -16.61 24.07 12.55
CA ALA A 639 -17.37 25.15 13.21
C ALA A 639 -17.90 26.15 12.18
N ALA A 640 -19.07 26.74 12.39
CA ALA A 640 -19.63 27.75 11.49
C ALA A 640 -18.67 28.94 11.37
N GLY A 641 -18.31 29.34 10.13
CA GLY A 641 -17.32 30.38 9.88
C GLY A 641 -15.85 29.94 10.00
N GLU A 642 -15.58 28.66 10.26
CA GLU A 642 -14.22 28.10 10.31
C GLU A 642 -13.61 28.04 8.90
N ASN A 643 -12.36 28.46 8.77
CA ASN A 643 -11.63 28.37 7.51
C ASN A 643 -10.90 27.02 7.38
N LEU A 644 -10.91 26.45 6.18
CA LEU A 644 -10.08 25.29 5.83
C LEU A 644 -8.59 25.68 5.86
N LYS A 645 -7.80 25.03 6.71
CA LYS A 645 -6.36 25.23 6.85
C LYS A 645 -5.61 24.44 5.78
N THR A 646 -5.83 23.13 5.71
CA THR A 646 -5.22 22.24 4.71
C THR A 646 -6.25 21.28 4.12
N LEU A 647 -6.02 20.85 2.88
CA LEU A 647 -6.69 19.70 2.29
C LEU A 647 -5.62 18.91 1.56
N THR A 648 -5.40 17.67 1.97
CA THR A 648 -4.31 16.85 1.46
C THR A 648 -4.83 15.52 0.93
N MET A 649 -4.18 14.99 -0.09
CA MET A 649 -4.33 13.62 -0.55
C MET A 649 -2.98 12.93 -0.37
N ASP A 650 -2.91 11.90 0.47
CA ASP A 650 -1.67 11.20 0.83
C ASP A 650 -0.53 12.16 1.24
N GLY A 651 -0.89 13.20 2.01
CA GLY A 651 0.02 14.24 2.49
C GLY A 651 0.43 15.30 1.45
N VAL A 652 -0.02 15.21 0.20
CA VAL A 652 0.17 16.25 -0.83
C VAL A 652 -0.96 17.25 -0.77
N ASP A 653 -0.64 18.54 -0.73
CA ASP A 653 -1.65 19.61 -0.72
C ASP A 653 -2.45 19.62 -2.04
N ILE A 654 -3.77 19.56 -1.90
CA ILE A 654 -4.78 19.63 -2.96
C ILE A 654 -5.79 20.75 -2.69
N LYS A 655 -5.53 21.62 -1.72
CA LYS A 655 -6.41 22.73 -1.38
C LYS A 655 -6.44 23.75 -2.52
N PRO A 656 -7.62 24.11 -3.05
CA PRO A 656 -7.73 25.15 -4.07
C PRO A 656 -7.27 26.53 -3.56
N PRO A 657 -6.74 27.40 -4.43
CA PRO A 657 -6.37 28.76 -4.04
C PRO A 657 -7.59 29.54 -3.53
N GLY A 658 -7.39 30.36 -2.50
CA GLY A 658 -8.45 31.13 -1.83
C GLY A 658 -8.75 30.65 -0.41
N VAL A 659 -9.64 31.38 0.28
CA VAL A 659 -10.16 31.01 1.61
C VAL A 659 -11.45 30.24 1.41
N GLN A 660 -11.55 29.05 2.01
CA GLN A 660 -12.77 28.26 2.00
C GLN A 660 -13.30 28.21 3.42
N THR A 661 -14.48 28.80 3.62
CA THR A 661 -15.08 29.01 4.94
C THR A 661 -16.30 28.12 5.07
N ALA A 662 -16.45 27.49 6.23
CA ALA A 662 -17.61 26.69 6.58
C ALA A 662 -18.87 27.55 6.65
N ASP A 663 -19.97 27.04 6.10
CA ASP A 663 -21.27 27.70 6.17
C ASP A 663 -21.88 27.67 7.58
N ALA A 664 -23.12 28.15 7.72
CA ALA A 664 -23.83 28.18 9.00
C ALA A 664 -24.08 26.78 9.62
N ASN A 665 -23.95 25.71 8.83
CA ASN A 665 -24.09 24.33 9.27
C ASN A 665 -22.73 23.63 9.45
N GLY A 666 -21.62 24.36 9.33
CA GLY A 666 -20.29 23.76 9.47
C GLY A 666 -19.81 22.99 8.24
N ARG A 667 -20.37 23.29 7.05
CA ARG A 667 -20.07 22.58 5.79
C ARG A 667 -19.18 23.39 4.87
N ILE A 668 -18.19 22.73 4.26
CA ILE A 668 -17.28 23.27 3.24
C ILE A 668 -17.37 22.40 1.98
N VAL A 669 -17.57 23.01 0.81
CA VAL A 669 -17.54 22.30 -0.49
C VAL A 669 -16.43 22.88 -1.36
N VAL A 670 -15.52 22.02 -1.81
CA VAL A 670 -14.36 22.40 -2.63
C VAL A 670 -14.17 21.42 -3.77
N THR A 671 -13.75 21.92 -4.93
CA THR A 671 -13.36 21.08 -6.07
C THR A 671 -11.87 21.26 -6.33
N TYR A 672 -11.15 20.15 -6.44
CA TYR A 672 -9.72 20.11 -6.70
C TYR A 672 -9.40 19.16 -7.84
N GLN A 673 -8.24 19.32 -8.48
CA GLN A 673 -7.74 18.38 -9.47
C GLN A 673 -6.71 17.45 -8.83
N ILE A 674 -6.75 16.15 -9.15
CA ILE A 674 -5.74 15.20 -8.67
C ILE A 674 -4.34 15.63 -9.15
N PRO A 675 -3.34 15.76 -8.26
CA PRO A 675 -1.98 16.12 -8.63
C PRO A 675 -1.33 15.09 -9.57
N ALA A 676 -0.47 15.57 -10.46
CA ALA A 676 0.32 14.70 -11.34
C ALA A 676 1.23 13.78 -10.51
N GLY A 677 1.39 12.53 -10.96
CA GLY A 677 2.27 11.55 -10.31
C GLY A 677 1.71 10.87 -9.07
N MET A 678 0.43 11.10 -8.72
CA MET A 678 -0.24 10.37 -7.64
C MET A 678 -0.32 8.88 -7.96
N PRO A 679 0.19 7.95 -7.13
CA PRO A 679 0.14 6.54 -7.46
C PRO A 679 -1.26 5.94 -7.36
N VAL A 680 -1.56 4.86 -8.10
CA VAL A 680 -2.87 4.15 -8.07
C VAL A 680 -3.13 3.38 -6.77
N GLY A 681 -4.41 3.14 -6.48
CA GLY A 681 -4.90 2.40 -5.31
C GLY A 681 -5.71 3.29 -4.35
N ARG A 682 -5.84 2.84 -3.10
CA ARG A 682 -6.54 3.55 -2.02
C ARG A 682 -5.67 4.69 -1.46
N ARG A 683 -6.18 5.92 -1.49
CA ARG A 683 -5.51 7.14 -1.01
C ARG A 683 -6.33 7.82 0.07
N LEU A 684 -5.69 8.18 1.17
CA LEU A 684 -6.31 8.98 2.22
C LEU A 684 -6.42 10.43 1.75
N VAL A 685 -7.61 11.01 1.81
CA VAL A 685 -7.85 12.44 1.70
C VAL A 685 -8.16 12.97 3.09
N ARG A 686 -7.46 14.01 3.51
CA ARG A 686 -7.56 14.61 4.85
C ARG A 686 -7.71 16.12 4.75
N ALA A 687 -8.78 16.65 5.34
CA ALA A 687 -9.03 18.06 5.53
C ALA A 687 -8.70 18.46 6.97
N GLU A 688 -8.08 19.62 7.18
CA GLU A 688 -7.88 20.23 8.50
C GLU A 688 -8.35 21.68 8.48
N GLY A 689 -9.06 22.08 9.53
CA GLY A 689 -9.57 23.43 9.74
C GLY A 689 -8.65 24.28 10.61
N MET A 690 -8.91 25.59 10.65
CA MET A 690 -8.14 26.56 11.44
C MET A 690 -8.46 26.51 12.94
N ALA A 691 -9.57 25.86 13.34
CA ALA A 691 -9.93 25.60 14.73
C ALA A 691 -9.63 24.14 15.12
N ASP A 692 -8.60 23.54 14.49
CA ASP A 692 -8.11 22.18 14.69
C ASP A 692 -9.11 21.05 14.35
N SER A 693 -10.27 21.37 13.74
CA SER A 693 -11.18 20.39 13.12
C SER A 693 -10.46 19.57 12.04
N TYR A 694 -10.79 18.30 11.86
CA TYR A 694 -10.28 17.51 10.72
C TYR A 694 -11.34 16.56 10.16
N ALA A 695 -11.22 16.13 8.91
CA ALA A 695 -12.11 15.14 8.30
C ALA A 695 -11.35 14.28 7.28
N GLU A 696 -11.70 13.00 7.16
CA GLU A 696 -10.96 12.03 6.34
C GLU A 696 -11.87 11.17 5.46
N ALA A 697 -11.39 10.80 4.27
CA ALA A 697 -12.06 9.92 3.31
C ALA A 697 -11.03 9.13 2.49
N ILE A 698 -11.46 8.02 1.89
CA ILE A 698 -10.59 7.24 0.98
C ILE A 698 -11.04 7.49 -0.47
N TYR A 699 -10.09 7.91 -1.31
CA TYR A 699 -10.23 7.93 -2.76
C TYR A 699 -9.63 6.65 -3.36
N VAL A 700 -10.27 6.08 -4.39
CA VAL A 700 -9.76 4.89 -5.08
C VAL A 700 -9.54 5.19 -6.55
N GLY A 701 -8.32 5.03 -7.04
CA GLY A 701 -8.01 5.16 -8.47
C GLY A 701 -7.32 3.91 -9.01
N GLU A 702 -7.83 3.32 -10.08
CA GLU A 702 -7.23 2.15 -10.72
C GLU A 702 -7.27 2.29 -12.25
N GLY A 703 -6.18 1.97 -12.92
CA GLY A 703 -6.08 2.11 -14.37
C GLY A 703 -5.27 1.03 -15.04
N ILE A 704 -5.48 0.85 -16.34
CA ILE A 704 -4.70 -0.07 -17.20
C ILE A 704 -4.03 0.77 -18.29
N ILE A 705 -2.73 0.56 -18.52
CA ILE A 705 -1.95 1.15 -19.61
C ILE A 705 -1.71 0.08 -20.68
N ASP A 706 -2.20 0.35 -21.89
CA ASP A 706 -1.90 -0.38 -23.12
C ASP A 706 -0.67 0.26 -23.77
N THR A 707 0.52 -0.34 -23.64
CA THR A 707 1.74 0.13 -24.29
C THR A 707 1.91 -0.54 -25.65
N THR A 708 1.96 0.24 -26.72
CA THR A 708 2.34 -0.20 -28.07
C THR A 708 3.76 0.28 -28.36
N VAL A 709 4.73 -0.63 -28.43
CA VAL A 709 6.13 -0.30 -28.76
C VAL A 709 6.29 -0.27 -30.28
N MET A 710 6.73 0.87 -30.80
CA MET A 710 7.09 1.10 -32.21
C MET A 710 8.62 1.03 -32.36
N ARG A 711 9.13 0.66 -33.52
CA ARG A 711 10.55 0.63 -33.90
C ARG A 711 10.68 1.20 -35.30
N ARG A 712 11.59 2.15 -35.52
CA ARG A 712 11.90 2.62 -36.89
C ARG A 712 13.01 1.76 -37.49
N VAL A 713 12.72 1.08 -38.59
CA VAL A 713 13.71 0.28 -39.34
C VAL A 713 14.18 1.11 -40.53
N THR A 714 15.51 1.34 -40.64
CA THR A 714 16.10 2.01 -41.80
C THR A 714 16.89 0.98 -42.61
N LEU A 715 16.55 0.83 -43.89
CA LEU A 715 17.33 0.00 -44.82
C LEU A 715 18.44 0.85 -45.45
N VAL A 716 19.68 0.38 -45.43
CA VAL A 716 20.83 1.01 -46.13
C VAL A 716 21.63 -0.09 -46.83
N ALA A 717 21.96 0.10 -48.11
CA ALA A 717 22.71 -0.87 -48.91
C ALA A 717 24.19 -0.42 -49.10
N GLN A 718 25.15 -1.23 -48.65
CA GLN A 718 26.57 -1.16 -49.06
C GLN A 718 27.10 -2.55 -49.46
N ALA A 719 28.23 -2.59 -50.19
CA ALA A 719 28.86 -3.81 -50.69
C ALA A 719 29.77 -4.45 -49.62
N ALA A 720 29.55 -5.73 -49.28
CA ALA A 720 30.13 -6.37 -48.10
C ALA A 720 31.33 -7.32 -48.39
N PRO A 721 32.36 -7.34 -47.51
CA PRO A 721 33.17 -8.52 -47.16
C PRO A 721 32.80 -9.15 -45.80
N ILE A 722 33.23 -10.39 -45.57
CA ILE A 722 32.63 -11.43 -44.68
C ILE A 722 33.04 -11.34 -43.18
N PRO A 723 32.11 -11.55 -42.21
CA PRO A 723 32.45 -11.85 -40.82
C PRO A 723 31.71 -13.05 -40.13
N VAL A 724 32.30 -13.46 -39.00
CA VAL A 724 32.04 -14.62 -38.11
C VAL A 724 30.88 -14.41 -37.10
N ILE A 725 30.20 -15.50 -36.71
CA ILE A 725 29.01 -15.55 -35.83
C ILE A 725 29.40 -15.74 -34.36
N ASN A 726 28.82 -14.95 -33.44
CA ASN A 726 28.64 -15.29 -32.02
C ASN A 726 27.17 -15.04 -31.61
N VAL A 727 26.56 -16.00 -30.92
CA VAL A 727 25.15 -16.02 -30.47
C VAL A 727 25.07 -15.69 -28.97
N ILE A 728 24.15 -14.82 -28.56
CA ILE A 728 23.70 -14.68 -27.17
C ILE A 728 22.16 -14.78 -27.16
N ASN A 729 21.63 -15.76 -26.41
CA ASN A 729 20.21 -15.93 -26.16
C ASN A 729 19.81 -15.14 -24.91
N ASN A 730 18.80 -14.25 -25.00
CA ASN A 730 18.08 -13.74 -23.83
C ASN A 730 16.69 -14.36 -23.79
N THR A 731 16.44 -15.14 -22.74
CA THR A 731 15.14 -15.75 -22.39
C THR A 731 14.36 -14.77 -21.51
N THR A 732 13.08 -14.54 -21.77
CA THR A 732 12.18 -13.85 -20.84
C THR A 732 10.90 -14.66 -20.66
N VAL A 733 10.61 -14.96 -19.39
CA VAL A 733 9.51 -15.81 -18.90
C VAL A 733 8.25 -14.96 -18.70
N ILE A 734 7.10 -15.45 -19.17
CA ILE A 734 5.77 -14.83 -19.04
C ILE A 734 5.03 -15.49 -17.86
N ASN A 735 4.57 -14.71 -16.88
CA ASN A 735 3.67 -15.16 -15.81
C ASN A 735 2.31 -14.47 -15.94
N ASN A 736 1.27 -15.22 -16.30
CA ASN A 736 -0.13 -14.79 -16.30
C ASN A 736 -0.71 -14.86 -14.87
N ILE A 737 -1.03 -13.72 -14.27
CA ILE A 737 -1.81 -13.62 -13.02
C ILE A 737 -3.25 -13.26 -13.38
N THR A 738 -4.18 -14.10 -12.95
CA THR A 738 -5.63 -13.88 -13.03
C THR A 738 -6.10 -13.63 -11.59
N GLU A 739 -6.35 -12.36 -11.23
CA GLU A 739 -6.93 -12.03 -9.93
C GLU A 739 -8.44 -11.86 -10.05
N VAL A 740 -9.14 -12.51 -9.11
CA VAL A 740 -10.58 -12.41 -8.86
C VAL A 740 -10.71 -11.50 -7.63
N ILE A 741 -11.27 -10.31 -7.78
CA ILE A 741 -11.42 -9.34 -6.70
C ILE A 741 -12.83 -9.47 -6.10
N ASN A 742 -12.91 -9.92 -4.85
CA ASN A 742 -14.09 -9.78 -4.00
C ASN A 742 -14.07 -8.38 -3.39
N VAL A 743 -15.05 -7.55 -3.72
CA VAL A 743 -15.22 -6.20 -3.16
C VAL A 743 -15.75 -6.35 -1.73
N THR A 744 -14.91 -6.05 -0.74
CA THR A 744 -15.34 -5.84 0.64
C THR A 744 -15.58 -4.34 0.85
N GLN A 745 -16.67 -3.99 1.54
CA GLN A 745 -17.14 -2.63 1.80
C GLN A 745 -16.03 -1.67 2.29
N PRO A 746 -16.14 -0.35 2.03
CA PRO A 746 -15.20 0.64 2.57
C PRO A 746 -15.36 0.73 4.09
N VAL A 747 -14.52 0.00 4.82
CA VAL A 747 -14.37 0.16 6.27
C VAL A 747 -13.72 1.53 6.52
N VAL A 748 -14.40 2.39 7.28
CA VAL A 748 -13.86 3.65 7.80
C VAL A 748 -12.63 3.34 8.64
N ALA A 749 -11.54 4.11 8.46
CA ALA A 749 -10.27 3.89 9.15
C ALA A 749 -10.46 3.76 10.68
N PRO A 750 -9.70 2.89 11.38
CA PRO A 750 -9.67 2.89 12.83
C PRO A 750 -9.21 4.26 13.35
N PHE A 751 -10.05 4.93 14.13
CA PHE A 751 -9.77 6.24 14.70
C PHE A 751 -8.50 6.22 15.58
N PRO A 752 -7.59 7.20 15.46
CA PRO A 752 -6.51 7.35 16.42
C PRO A 752 -7.06 7.95 17.72
N PHE A 753 -7.28 7.09 18.71
CA PHE A 753 -7.36 7.30 20.17
C PHE A 753 -8.26 8.43 20.76
N GLY A 754 -9.02 8.05 21.81
CA GLY A 754 -9.31 8.94 22.94
C GLY A 754 -10.62 9.74 22.91
N ILE A 755 -11.71 9.19 22.39
CA ILE A 755 -13.05 9.75 22.61
C ILE A 755 -13.82 8.76 23.47
N ASP A 756 -14.59 9.27 24.42
CA ASP A 756 -15.52 8.50 25.22
C ASP A 756 -16.78 8.17 24.40
N PRO A 757 -17.08 6.88 24.17
CA PRO A 757 -18.37 6.50 23.63
C PRO A 757 -19.34 5.96 24.67
N LEU A 758 -20.61 6.06 24.30
CA LEU A 758 -21.63 5.08 24.70
C LEU A 758 -21.90 4.15 23.54
N ALA A 759 -22.07 2.87 23.82
CA ALA A 759 -22.46 1.87 22.83
C ALA A 759 -23.55 0.97 23.39
N CYS A 760 -24.38 0.40 22.53
CA CYS A 760 -25.30 -0.66 22.94
C CYS A 760 -25.27 -1.78 21.91
N SER A 761 -25.07 -3.01 22.38
CA SER A 761 -25.16 -4.18 21.50
C SER A 761 -26.61 -4.52 21.18
N PHE A 762 -26.82 -5.19 20.06
CA PHE A 762 -28.10 -5.72 19.65
C PHE A 762 -27.90 -6.93 18.74
N THR A 763 -28.92 -7.78 18.69
CA THR A 763 -28.98 -8.91 17.76
C THR A 763 -30.34 -8.89 17.08
N LEU A 764 -30.34 -8.94 15.75
CA LEU A 764 -31.59 -9.05 14.99
C LEU A 764 -32.04 -10.51 14.93
N VAL A 765 -33.34 -10.75 15.13
CA VAL A 765 -33.95 -12.08 14.99
C VAL A 765 -34.06 -12.49 13.52
N GLU A 766 -34.19 -11.51 12.62
CA GLU A 766 -34.28 -11.71 11.18
C GLU A 766 -33.35 -10.74 10.45
N ALA A 767 -32.80 -11.13 9.30
CA ALA A 767 -31.90 -10.28 8.54
C ALA A 767 -32.67 -9.07 7.96
N ARG A 768 -32.05 -7.89 8.00
CA ARG A 768 -32.65 -6.61 7.58
C ARG A 768 -31.59 -5.64 7.07
N CYS A 769 -32.01 -4.70 6.24
CA CYS A 769 -31.22 -3.51 5.91
C CYS A 769 -31.48 -2.41 6.94
N LEU A 770 -30.51 -2.08 7.79
CA LEU A 770 -30.59 -0.97 8.73
C LEU A 770 -30.37 0.37 8.02
N VAL A 771 -31.17 1.37 8.36
CA VAL A 771 -31.13 2.72 7.77
C VAL A 771 -30.77 3.81 8.77
N GLY A 772 -30.84 3.51 10.06
CA GLY A 772 -30.45 4.47 11.09
C GLY A 772 -30.73 4.02 12.51
N VAL A 773 -30.40 4.91 13.45
CA VAL A 773 -30.67 4.76 14.88
C VAL A 773 -31.31 6.05 15.38
N ARG A 774 -32.29 5.95 16.26
CA ARG A 774 -32.80 7.08 17.03
C ARG A 774 -32.33 6.98 18.46
N LEU A 775 -31.92 8.11 19.01
CA LEU A 775 -31.55 8.28 20.41
C LEU A 775 -32.33 9.45 20.99
N LYS A 776 -32.60 9.43 22.28
CA LYS A 776 -33.26 10.54 22.97
C LYS A 776 -32.21 11.35 23.71
N ALA A 777 -32.09 12.64 23.36
CA ALA A 777 -31.22 13.57 24.07
C ALA A 777 -31.82 13.86 25.44
N ASP A 778 -31.04 13.69 26.50
CA ASP A 778 -31.42 14.07 27.86
C ASP A 778 -30.86 15.45 28.21
N ALA A 779 -29.59 15.67 27.88
CA ALA A 779 -28.93 16.96 28.00
C ALA A 779 -28.22 17.30 26.69
N VAL A 780 -28.23 18.60 26.35
CA VAL A 780 -27.51 19.17 25.22
C VAL A 780 -26.52 20.19 25.79
N GLY A 781 -25.23 19.90 25.68
CA GLY A 781 -24.14 20.81 26.04
C GLY A 781 -23.91 21.86 24.96
N ASP A 782 -22.69 22.02 24.45
CA ASP A 782 -22.41 22.97 23.37
C ASP A 782 -23.12 22.53 22.05
N PRO A 783 -24.11 23.29 21.54
CA PRO A 783 -24.84 22.90 20.33
C PRO A 783 -23.96 22.88 19.07
N ASN A 784 -22.80 23.55 19.09
CA ASN A 784 -21.85 23.53 17.98
C ASN A 784 -21.04 22.23 17.91
N LYS A 785 -21.07 21.40 18.96
CA LYS A 785 -20.41 20.09 18.99
C LYS A 785 -21.41 18.99 18.59
N PRO A 786 -21.20 18.32 17.44
CA PRO A 786 -22.12 17.29 16.96
C PRO A 786 -21.98 15.97 17.73
N VAL A 787 -22.95 15.07 17.51
CA VAL A 787 -22.89 13.67 17.97
C VAL A 787 -22.70 12.77 16.75
N ARG A 788 -21.65 11.93 16.72
CA ARG A 788 -21.43 10.94 15.66
C ARG A 788 -21.98 9.60 16.09
N ILE A 789 -22.83 9.02 15.26
CA ILE A 789 -23.43 7.70 15.48
C ILE A 789 -22.85 6.72 14.46
N GLN A 790 -22.43 5.56 14.96
CA GLN A 790 -21.82 4.50 14.17
C GLN A 790 -22.58 3.20 14.36
N LEU A 791 -22.61 2.38 13.33
CA LEU A 791 -22.94 0.96 13.38
C LEU A 791 -21.63 0.18 13.31
N ALA A 792 -21.34 -0.68 14.28
CA ALA A 792 -20.10 -1.43 14.38
C ALA A 792 -20.36 -2.92 14.67
N THR A 793 -19.34 -3.75 14.45
CA THR A 793 -19.40 -5.17 14.80
C THR A 793 -19.06 -5.40 16.27
N VAL A 794 -19.49 -6.54 16.79
CA VAL A 794 -19.15 -7.03 18.12
C VAL A 794 -18.28 -8.29 17.99
N GLU A 795 -17.27 -8.41 18.84
CA GLU A 795 -16.39 -9.58 18.95
C GLU A 795 -16.29 -10.00 20.42
N ASN A 796 -16.60 -11.26 20.71
CA ASN A 796 -16.65 -11.82 22.07
C ASN A 796 -17.48 -10.97 23.07
N GLY A 797 -18.60 -10.41 22.60
CA GLY A 797 -19.50 -9.57 23.41
C GLY A 797 -19.02 -8.12 23.59
N TRP A 798 -17.91 -7.71 22.97
CA TRP A 798 -17.39 -6.35 23.06
C TRP A 798 -17.50 -5.59 21.72
N PRO A 799 -17.93 -4.32 21.73
CA PRO A 799 -17.87 -3.47 20.55
C PRO A 799 -16.46 -3.38 19.97
N THR A 800 -16.33 -3.51 18.64
CA THR A 800 -15.04 -3.40 17.95
C THR A 800 -14.87 -2.05 17.25
N ASN A 801 -13.69 -1.84 16.68
CA ASN A 801 -13.38 -0.69 15.83
C ASN A 801 -13.72 -0.91 14.34
N VAL A 802 -14.35 -2.03 13.99
CA VAL A 802 -14.84 -2.28 12.63
C VAL A 802 -16.22 -1.61 12.48
N VAL A 803 -16.23 -0.44 11.84
CA VAL A 803 -17.44 0.36 11.58
C VAL A 803 -18.03 0.00 10.21
N LEU A 804 -19.32 -0.31 10.19
CA LEU A 804 -20.10 -0.70 9.01
C LEU A 804 -20.80 0.50 8.36
N ALA A 805 -21.25 1.46 9.16
CA ALA A 805 -21.76 2.74 8.70
C ALA A 805 -21.63 3.79 9.79
N ASP A 806 -21.63 5.05 9.40
CA ASP A 806 -21.59 6.17 10.32
C ASP A 806 -22.36 7.37 9.79
N THR A 807 -22.70 8.27 10.71
CA THR A 807 -23.30 9.56 10.40
C THR A 807 -23.02 10.57 11.50
N LEU A 808 -22.94 11.84 11.12
CA LEU A 808 -22.82 12.96 12.03
C LEU A 808 -24.19 13.61 12.22
N VAL A 809 -24.59 13.85 13.47
CA VAL A 809 -25.85 14.49 13.84
C VAL A 809 -25.52 15.86 14.44
N SER A 810 -26.03 16.93 13.82
CA SER A 810 -25.91 18.29 14.37
C SER A 810 -26.78 18.44 15.62
N MET A 811 -26.23 19.08 16.65
CA MET A 811 -26.96 19.40 17.89
C MET A 811 -27.52 20.82 17.88
N ILE A 812 -27.34 21.57 16.79
CA ILE A 812 -27.92 22.90 16.61
C ILE A 812 -29.44 22.80 16.57
N GLY A 813 -30.11 23.46 17.51
CA GLY A 813 -31.57 23.47 17.61
C GLY A 813 -32.19 22.25 18.28
N VAL A 814 -31.38 21.30 18.78
CA VAL A 814 -31.85 20.16 19.58
C VAL A 814 -32.04 20.61 21.03
N ALA A 815 -33.16 20.24 21.65
CA ALA A 815 -33.46 20.49 23.05
C ALA A 815 -33.45 19.21 23.90
N PRO A 816 -33.21 19.30 25.22
CA PRO A 816 -33.44 18.22 26.17
C PRO A 816 -34.82 17.57 26.01
N GLY A 817 -34.85 16.25 25.84
CA GLY A 817 -36.04 15.44 25.60
C GLY A 817 -36.32 15.12 24.14
N ASP A 818 -35.66 15.78 23.19
CA ASP A 818 -35.84 15.54 21.75
C ASP A 818 -35.29 14.17 21.33
N VAL A 819 -35.94 13.55 20.33
CA VAL A 819 -35.46 12.33 19.69
C VAL A 819 -34.65 12.68 18.46
N ILE A 820 -33.35 12.49 18.52
CA ILE A 820 -32.43 12.67 17.39
C ILE A 820 -32.46 11.43 16.50
N THR A 821 -32.50 11.63 15.18
CA THR A 821 -32.45 10.53 14.20
C THR A 821 -31.14 10.57 13.42
N ALA A 822 -30.37 9.50 13.53
CA ALA A 822 -29.11 9.29 12.82
C ALA A 822 -29.33 8.40 11.60
N TRP A 823 -29.43 9.00 10.41
CA TRP A 823 -29.59 8.28 9.14
C TRP A 823 -28.24 7.87 8.55
N PHE A 824 -28.09 6.60 8.18
CA PHE A 824 -26.93 6.13 7.43
C PHE A 824 -27.02 6.55 5.96
N ALA A 825 -25.86 6.74 5.32
CA ALA A 825 -25.78 7.20 3.93
C ALA A 825 -26.35 6.17 2.92
N ALA A 826 -26.34 4.90 3.26
CA ALA A 826 -26.97 3.81 2.52
C ALA A 826 -27.52 2.76 3.50
N PRO A 827 -28.56 2.00 3.12
CA PRO A 827 -29.03 0.89 3.94
C PRO A 827 -27.94 -0.18 4.10
N VAL A 828 -27.68 -0.61 5.33
CA VAL A 828 -26.64 -1.60 5.66
C VAL A 828 -27.29 -2.95 5.93
N PHE A 829 -26.94 -3.98 5.18
CA PHE A 829 -27.41 -5.32 5.46
C PHE A 829 -26.81 -5.87 6.76
N VAL A 830 -27.67 -6.34 7.65
CA VAL A 830 -27.31 -6.93 8.94
C VAL A 830 -27.93 -8.33 9.02
N ALA A 831 -27.09 -9.33 9.28
CA ALA A 831 -27.50 -10.72 9.34
C ALA A 831 -28.27 -11.03 10.63
N ALA A 832 -29.18 -12.01 10.56
CA ALA A 832 -29.88 -12.53 11.74
C ALA A 832 -28.91 -13.30 12.67
N GLY A 833 -29.17 -13.24 13.98
CA GLY A 833 -28.46 -14.05 14.99
C GLY A 833 -27.00 -13.69 15.22
N ARG A 834 -26.49 -12.62 14.59
CA ARG A 834 -25.17 -12.06 14.83
C ARG A 834 -25.30 -10.78 15.65
N GLU A 835 -24.38 -10.61 16.60
CA GLU A 835 -24.34 -9.44 17.46
C GLU A 835 -23.62 -8.27 16.77
N TYR A 836 -24.22 -7.10 16.86
CA TYR A 836 -23.72 -5.82 16.38
C TYR A 836 -23.92 -4.77 17.47
N CYS A 837 -23.38 -3.57 17.28
CA CYS A 837 -23.66 -2.47 18.20
C CYS A 837 -23.78 -1.15 17.45
N TRP A 838 -24.53 -0.23 18.03
CA TRP A 838 -24.39 1.18 17.68
C TRP A 838 -23.48 1.87 18.69
N VAL A 839 -22.77 2.89 18.25
CA VAL A 839 -21.85 3.67 19.10
C VAL A 839 -22.08 5.16 18.89
N ALA A 840 -22.35 5.88 19.97
CA ALA A 840 -22.47 7.32 20.03
C ALA A 840 -21.17 7.93 20.55
N LEU A 841 -20.68 8.96 19.86
CA LEU A 841 -19.45 9.68 20.16
C LEU A 841 -19.74 11.18 20.15
N THR A 842 -19.03 11.96 20.96
CA THR A 842 -19.03 13.44 20.87
C THR A 842 -17.82 14.05 21.58
N THR A 843 -17.44 15.27 21.20
CA THR A 843 -16.40 16.09 21.87
C THR A 843 -16.93 16.94 23.02
N ASP A 844 -18.23 16.86 23.30
CA ASP A 844 -18.87 17.61 24.38
C ASP A 844 -19.06 16.74 25.62
N SER A 845 -18.62 17.22 26.78
CA SER A 845 -18.72 16.48 28.04
C SER A 845 -20.09 16.55 28.71
N GLU A 846 -21.01 17.35 28.18
CA GLU A 846 -22.34 17.60 28.74
C GLU A 846 -23.47 16.96 27.92
N HIS A 847 -23.27 16.67 26.62
CA HIS A 847 -24.21 15.88 25.82
C HIS A 847 -24.48 14.52 26.48
N ALA A 848 -25.75 14.26 26.75
CA ALA A 848 -26.21 13.03 27.40
C ALA A 848 -27.41 12.43 26.68
N ILE A 849 -27.47 11.10 26.65
CA ILE A 849 -28.64 10.36 26.18
C ILE A 849 -29.45 9.83 27.36
N SER A 850 -30.76 9.69 27.17
CA SER A 850 -31.62 9.11 28.19
C SER A 850 -31.37 7.61 28.31
N ILE A 851 -31.34 7.11 29.54
CA ILE A 851 -31.20 5.70 29.91
C ILE A 851 -32.31 5.31 30.89
N ALA A 852 -32.60 4.02 31.01
CA ALA A 852 -33.40 3.46 32.10
C ALA A 852 -32.52 2.60 32.98
N ARG A 853 -32.46 2.94 34.28
CA ARG A 853 -31.71 2.18 35.29
C ARG A 853 -32.65 1.38 36.19
N LEU A 854 -32.21 0.17 36.53
CA LEU A 854 -32.94 -0.73 37.42
C LEU A 854 -33.19 -0.07 38.78
N GLY A 855 -34.43 -0.17 39.26
CA GLY A 855 -34.84 0.38 40.56
C GLY A 855 -35.27 1.84 40.50
N GLU A 856 -35.02 2.59 39.43
CA GLU A 856 -35.50 3.98 39.30
C GLU A 856 -36.97 4.03 38.81
N VAL A 857 -37.62 5.19 38.96
CA VAL A 857 -39.00 5.42 38.50
C VAL A 857 -38.97 6.17 37.18
N ASP A 858 -39.61 5.62 36.16
CA ASP A 858 -39.81 6.30 34.88
C ASP A 858 -40.86 7.40 35.06
N ALA A 859 -40.45 8.64 34.80
CA ALA A 859 -41.30 9.81 34.99
C ALA A 859 -42.52 9.84 34.07
N ALA A 860 -42.43 9.26 32.87
CA ALA A 860 -43.51 9.23 31.89
C ALA A 860 -44.57 8.19 32.25
N THR A 861 -44.15 7.00 32.70
CA THR A 861 -45.07 5.90 33.02
C THR A 861 -45.44 5.82 34.50
N GLN A 862 -44.73 6.55 35.38
CA GLN A 862 -44.84 6.50 36.85
C GLN A 862 -44.67 5.08 37.41
N GLN A 863 -43.88 4.25 36.73
CA GLN A 863 -43.59 2.87 37.13
C GLN A 863 -42.11 2.69 37.46
N ARG A 864 -41.81 1.85 38.46
CA ARG A 864 -40.44 1.48 38.79
C ARG A 864 -39.90 0.47 37.78
N VAL A 865 -38.67 0.65 37.31
CA VAL A 865 -37.97 -0.31 36.45
C VAL A 865 -37.59 -1.53 37.29
N ALA A 866 -38.45 -2.55 37.29
CA ALA A 866 -38.30 -3.74 38.14
C ALA A 866 -37.44 -4.86 37.52
N SER A 867 -37.11 -4.77 36.23
CA SER A 867 -36.28 -5.73 35.48
C SER A 867 -35.63 -5.04 34.29
N GLN A 868 -34.56 -5.65 33.75
CA GLN A 868 -33.82 -5.16 32.57
C GLN A 868 -34.77 -4.81 31.41
N PRO A 869 -34.89 -3.54 31.02
CA PRO A 869 -35.76 -3.12 29.93
C PRO A 869 -35.44 -3.76 28.58
N TYR A 870 -34.16 -4.04 28.30
CA TYR A 870 -33.70 -4.64 27.06
C TYR A 870 -32.79 -5.84 27.35
N THR A 871 -33.26 -7.05 27.02
CA THR A 871 -32.61 -8.30 27.42
C THR A 871 -31.71 -8.93 26.35
N VAL A 872 -31.66 -8.33 25.15
CA VAL A 872 -30.99 -8.90 23.97
C VAL A 872 -29.57 -8.37 23.79
N GLY A 873 -29.27 -7.18 24.31
CA GLY A 873 -27.94 -6.58 24.25
C GLY A 873 -27.67 -5.74 25.48
N VAL A 874 -26.47 -5.18 25.55
CA VAL A 874 -25.96 -4.54 26.77
C VAL A 874 -25.44 -3.14 26.47
N LEU A 875 -25.61 -2.22 27.43
CA LEU A 875 -25.03 -0.88 27.39
C LEU A 875 -23.55 -0.92 27.79
N PHE A 876 -22.73 -0.21 27.03
CA PHE A 876 -21.31 -0.03 27.29
C PHE A 876 -20.97 1.44 27.35
N SER A 877 -20.03 1.79 28.22
CA SER A 877 -19.31 3.06 28.14
C SER A 877 -17.83 2.79 28.02
N SER A 878 -17.08 3.72 27.43
CA SER A 878 -15.62 3.61 27.38
C SER A 878 -15.01 4.99 27.47
N ALA A 879 -13.77 5.07 27.93
CA ALA A 879 -12.96 6.29 27.87
C ALA A 879 -12.09 6.39 26.59
N ASN A 880 -12.02 5.30 25.82
CA ASN A 880 -11.05 5.17 24.72
C ASN A 880 -11.52 4.27 23.56
N ARG A 881 -12.77 3.79 23.59
CA ARG A 881 -13.35 2.84 22.63
C ARG A 881 -12.53 1.54 22.46
N GLN A 882 -11.81 1.14 23.51
CA GLN A 882 -11.03 -0.10 23.53
C GLN A 882 -11.35 -0.92 24.77
N THR A 883 -11.29 -0.26 25.92
CA THR A 883 -11.70 -0.83 27.20
C THR A 883 -13.11 -0.37 27.49
N TRP A 884 -14.03 -1.31 27.58
CA TRP A 884 -15.44 -1.02 27.78
C TRP A 884 -15.87 -1.39 29.19
N THR A 885 -16.58 -0.48 29.85
CA THR A 885 -17.32 -0.74 31.08
C THR A 885 -18.70 -1.22 30.68
N VAL A 886 -19.11 -2.36 31.21
CA VAL A 886 -20.43 -2.96 30.97
C VAL A 886 -21.41 -2.45 32.01
N HIS A 887 -22.54 -1.90 31.58
CA HIS A 887 -23.62 -1.42 32.45
C HIS A 887 -24.75 -2.43 32.43
N GLN A 888 -24.71 -3.39 33.36
CA GLN A 888 -25.73 -4.43 33.47
C GLN A 888 -27.00 -3.95 34.19
N ASP A 889 -26.95 -2.77 34.82
CA ASP A 889 -28.06 -2.17 35.57
C ASP A 889 -28.83 -1.12 34.77
N ALA A 890 -28.39 -0.79 33.55
CA ALA A 890 -28.97 0.27 32.74
C ALA A 890 -29.02 -0.06 31.24
N ASP A 891 -30.07 0.41 30.56
CA ASP A 891 -30.22 0.33 29.10
C ASP A 891 -30.52 1.71 28.52
N PRO A 892 -30.00 2.06 27.34
CA PRO A 892 -30.28 3.35 26.71
C PRO A 892 -31.69 3.38 26.11
N TRP A 893 -32.25 4.58 26.00
CA TRP A 893 -33.37 4.84 25.12
C TRP A 893 -32.88 4.84 23.67
N PHE A 894 -33.38 3.91 22.86
CA PHE A 894 -33.07 3.89 21.44
C PHE A 894 -34.15 3.21 20.61
N GLU A 895 -34.21 3.59 19.33
CA GLU A 895 -34.94 2.84 18.30
C GLU A 895 -34.01 2.51 17.14
N LEU A 896 -33.91 1.22 16.80
CA LEU A 896 -33.17 0.77 15.62
C LEU A 896 -34.10 0.79 14.41
N LEU A 897 -33.70 1.51 13.35
CA LEU A 897 -34.50 1.69 12.15
C LEU A 897 -34.02 0.76 11.03
N ALA A 898 -34.91 -0.08 10.52
CA ALA A 898 -34.71 -0.85 9.31
C ALA A 898 -35.53 -0.29 8.15
N ALA A 899 -35.06 -0.52 6.93
CA ALA A 899 -35.85 -0.30 5.73
C ALA A 899 -36.94 -1.38 5.63
N LYS A 900 -38.20 -0.95 5.65
CA LYS A 900 -39.33 -1.76 5.21
C LYS A 900 -39.64 -1.41 3.76
N PHE A 901 -39.21 -2.28 2.85
CA PHE A 901 -39.38 -2.05 1.43
C PHE A 901 -40.85 -2.18 1.04
N THR A 902 -41.40 -1.15 0.40
CA THR A 902 -42.83 -1.05 0.05
C THR A 902 -43.15 -1.65 -1.30
N ALA A 903 -42.13 -2.05 -2.06
CA ALA A 903 -42.26 -2.73 -3.35
C ALA A 903 -41.26 -3.89 -3.45
N THR A 904 -41.61 -4.92 -4.20
CA THR A 904 -40.74 -6.07 -4.50
C THR A 904 -39.90 -5.86 -5.76
N SER A 905 -40.19 -4.81 -6.54
CA SER A 905 -39.39 -4.41 -7.68
C SER A 905 -39.42 -2.90 -7.90
N ARG A 906 -38.29 -2.34 -8.38
CA ARG A 906 -38.15 -0.93 -8.78
C ARG A 906 -37.33 -0.87 -10.06
N THR A 907 -37.82 -0.14 -11.05
CA THR A 907 -37.04 0.20 -12.25
C THR A 907 -36.49 1.61 -12.11
N ILE A 908 -35.20 1.78 -12.34
CA ILE A 908 -34.49 3.06 -12.26
C ILE A 908 -33.85 3.35 -13.59
N ASP A 909 -34.10 4.54 -14.12
CA ASP A 909 -33.47 5.01 -15.34
C ASP A 909 -32.07 5.53 -15.01
N LEU A 910 -31.04 4.90 -15.57
CA LEU A 910 -29.64 5.20 -15.24
C LEU A 910 -28.98 6.12 -16.27
N TRP A 911 -29.32 5.94 -17.54
CA TRP A 911 -28.72 6.66 -18.66
C TRP A 911 -29.61 6.61 -19.90
N GLU A 912 -29.48 7.62 -20.74
CA GLU A 912 -30.10 7.71 -22.05
C GLU A 912 -29.12 8.39 -23.01
N GLY A 913 -29.02 7.90 -24.24
CA GLY A 913 -28.11 8.45 -25.24
C GLY A 913 -28.04 7.64 -26.52
N ASP A 914 -27.23 8.12 -27.45
CA ASP A 914 -27.14 7.56 -28.80
C ASP A 914 -26.07 6.45 -28.88
N LEU A 915 -26.45 5.32 -29.45
CA LEU A 915 -25.52 4.33 -29.98
C LEU A 915 -25.20 4.71 -31.42
N ASP A 916 -23.92 4.63 -31.80
CA ASP A 916 -23.48 4.77 -33.19
C ASP A 916 -22.78 3.48 -33.64
N GLN A 917 -23.44 2.72 -34.51
CA GLN A 917 -22.97 1.45 -35.08
C GLN A 917 -22.35 0.51 -34.03
N VAL A 918 -22.98 0.39 -32.87
CA VAL A 918 -22.53 -0.49 -31.78
C VAL A 918 -22.97 -1.92 -32.09
N SER A 919 -22.04 -2.88 -32.01
CA SER A 919 -22.33 -4.30 -32.18
C SER A 919 -22.25 -5.10 -30.89
N ASP A 920 -21.49 -4.60 -29.91
CA ASP A 920 -21.25 -5.28 -28.64
C ASP A 920 -21.44 -4.25 -27.52
N LEU A 921 -22.13 -4.59 -26.45
CA LEU A 921 -22.37 -3.67 -25.34
C LEU A 921 -22.21 -4.39 -24.00
N LEU A 922 -21.44 -3.79 -23.11
CA LEU A 922 -21.17 -4.31 -21.77
C LEU A 922 -21.57 -3.28 -20.74
N VAL A 923 -22.38 -3.70 -19.75
CA VAL A 923 -22.77 -2.86 -18.61
C VAL A 923 -22.15 -3.40 -17.33
N ARG A 924 -21.50 -2.53 -16.55
CA ARG A 924 -20.88 -2.87 -15.27
C ARG A 924 -21.24 -1.85 -14.20
N GLY A 925 -21.65 -2.28 -13.02
CA GLY A 925 -21.85 -1.39 -11.88
C GLY A 925 -21.49 -2.07 -10.57
N ALA A 926 -21.23 -1.26 -9.55
CA ALA A 926 -21.03 -1.73 -8.19
C ALA A 926 -22.41 -2.02 -7.57
N ILE A 927 -22.72 -3.29 -7.38
CA ILE A 927 -24.00 -3.74 -6.85
C ILE A 927 -23.72 -4.67 -5.67
N GLU A 928 -24.37 -4.42 -4.55
CA GLU A 928 -24.45 -5.34 -3.42
C GLU A 928 -25.76 -6.13 -3.52
N ILE A 929 -25.63 -7.46 -3.52
CA ILE A 929 -26.76 -8.40 -3.46
C ILE A 929 -26.62 -9.16 -2.14
N PRO A 930 -27.34 -8.75 -1.07
CA PRO A 930 -27.08 -9.28 0.27
C PRO A 930 -27.43 -10.75 0.44
N THR A 931 -28.49 -11.21 -0.21
CA THR A 931 -28.95 -12.62 -0.20
C THR A 931 -29.53 -12.99 -1.56
N ALA A 932 -29.82 -14.28 -1.77
CA ALA A 932 -30.51 -14.78 -2.97
C ALA A 932 -31.94 -14.24 -3.15
N ASP A 933 -32.52 -13.60 -2.12
CA ASP A 933 -33.85 -12.98 -2.20
C ASP A 933 -33.80 -11.61 -2.92
N ALA A 934 -32.61 -11.06 -3.12
CA ALA A 934 -32.38 -9.82 -3.85
C ALA A 934 -31.78 -10.10 -5.24
N GLY A 935 -32.07 -9.22 -6.19
CA GLY A 935 -31.52 -9.32 -7.53
C GLY A 935 -31.45 -7.96 -8.22
N CYS A 936 -30.47 -7.80 -9.09
CA CYS A 936 -30.34 -6.64 -9.96
C CYS A 936 -30.05 -7.12 -11.37
N ARG A 937 -30.79 -6.61 -12.34
CA ARG A 937 -30.46 -6.72 -13.76
C ARG A 937 -30.52 -5.35 -14.40
N TYR A 938 -29.77 -5.18 -15.47
CA TYR A 938 -29.92 -4.05 -16.36
C TYR A 938 -30.91 -4.37 -17.47
N GLU A 939 -31.55 -3.35 -18.00
CA GLU A 939 -32.43 -3.43 -19.15
C GLU A 939 -32.04 -2.32 -20.12
N LEU A 940 -31.54 -2.71 -21.29
CA LEU A 940 -31.33 -1.79 -22.41
C LEU A 940 -32.63 -1.71 -23.21
N VAL A 941 -33.27 -0.54 -23.19
CA VAL A 941 -34.47 -0.26 -23.96
C VAL A 941 -34.07 0.41 -25.26
N ARG A 942 -34.32 -0.28 -26.37
CA ARG A 942 -34.03 0.18 -27.73
C ARG A 942 -35.15 1.08 -28.27
N ALA A 943 -34.88 1.84 -29.33
CA ALA A 943 -35.86 2.74 -29.93
C ALA A 943 -37.04 1.99 -30.57
N ASN A 944 -36.82 0.74 -30.99
CA ASN A 944 -37.85 -0.15 -31.53
C ASN A 944 -38.81 -0.72 -30.46
N GLY A 945 -38.56 -0.46 -29.18
CA GLY A 945 -39.34 -0.96 -28.05
C GLY A 945 -38.84 -2.28 -27.45
N ASP A 946 -37.81 -2.90 -28.03
CA ASP A 946 -37.20 -4.11 -27.47
C ASP A 946 -36.49 -3.79 -26.15
N VAL A 947 -36.66 -4.69 -25.18
CA VAL A 947 -36.00 -4.62 -23.88
C VAL A 947 -35.05 -5.79 -23.76
N ILE A 948 -33.75 -5.50 -23.68
CA ILE A 948 -32.70 -6.51 -23.57
C ILE A 948 -32.25 -6.58 -22.11
N PRO A 949 -32.59 -7.67 -21.39
CA PRO A 949 -32.12 -7.87 -20.02
C PRO A 949 -30.64 -8.29 -20.01
N LEU A 950 -29.86 -7.69 -19.13
CA LEU A 950 -28.43 -7.95 -18.95
C LEU A 950 -28.11 -8.17 -17.48
N ALA A 951 -27.42 -9.25 -17.16
CA ALA A 951 -26.81 -9.40 -15.85
C ALA A 951 -25.62 -8.42 -15.69
N PRO A 952 -25.26 -8.02 -14.47
CA PRO A 952 -24.07 -7.21 -14.24
C PRO A 952 -22.81 -7.88 -14.81
N GLY A 953 -22.09 -7.17 -15.68
CA GLY A 953 -20.89 -7.69 -16.35
C GLY A 953 -21.14 -8.60 -17.55
N GLN A 954 -22.41 -8.82 -17.93
CA GLN A 954 -22.76 -9.56 -19.15
C GLN A 954 -22.61 -8.67 -20.38
N THR A 955 -22.03 -9.22 -21.44
CA THR A 955 -21.96 -8.59 -22.76
C THR A 955 -23.19 -8.96 -23.58
N TRP A 956 -23.80 -7.96 -24.20
CA TRP A 956 -24.77 -8.12 -25.28
C TRP A 956 -24.04 -8.07 -26.63
N GLU A 957 -24.23 -9.09 -27.46
CA GLU A 957 -23.75 -9.07 -28.84
C GLU A 957 -24.96 -8.93 -29.77
N ALA A 958 -25.07 -7.78 -30.44
CA ALA A 958 -26.10 -7.51 -31.43
C ALA A 958 -25.79 -8.27 -32.73
N ARG A 959 -26.85 -8.63 -33.48
CA ARG A 959 -26.72 -9.21 -34.83
C ARG A 959 -26.65 -8.15 -35.92
N GLU A 960 -26.72 -6.88 -35.56
CA GLU A 960 -26.67 -5.74 -36.48
C GLU A 960 -25.79 -4.63 -35.89
N TYR A 961 -25.41 -3.66 -36.72
CA TYR A 961 -24.81 -2.42 -36.23
C TYR A 961 -25.92 -1.51 -35.72
N VAL A 962 -25.96 -1.29 -34.41
CA VAL A 962 -27.03 -0.55 -33.76
C VAL A 962 -26.70 0.94 -33.75
N THR A 963 -27.45 1.72 -34.52
CA THR A 963 -27.43 3.19 -34.49
C THR A 963 -28.81 3.71 -34.12
N GLU A 964 -29.01 4.04 -32.84
CA GLU A 964 -30.29 4.55 -32.34
C GLU A 964 -30.13 5.19 -30.96
N HIS A 965 -31.15 5.94 -30.54
CA HIS A 965 -31.27 6.42 -29.17
C HIS A 965 -31.74 5.30 -28.25
N VAL A 966 -31.01 5.01 -27.19
CA VAL A 966 -31.33 3.94 -26.25
C VAL A 966 -31.38 4.46 -24.81
N LYS A 967 -32.08 3.71 -23.97
CA LYS A 967 -32.19 4.00 -22.55
C LYS A 967 -31.77 2.80 -21.72
N LEU A 968 -30.78 2.99 -20.84
CA LEU A 968 -30.36 1.99 -19.88
C LEU A 968 -31.09 2.18 -18.55
N ARG A 969 -31.69 1.09 -18.06
CA ARG A 969 -32.38 1.05 -16.78
C ARG A 969 -31.81 -0.08 -15.92
N ALA A 970 -31.89 0.05 -14.60
CA ALA A 970 -31.69 -1.06 -13.66
C ALA A 970 -33.04 -1.48 -13.09
N VAL A 971 -33.28 -2.78 -13.06
CA VAL A 971 -34.41 -3.38 -12.36
C VAL A 971 -33.90 -4.07 -11.12
N LEU A 972 -34.25 -3.49 -9.98
CA LEU A 972 -34.02 -4.05 -8.67
C LEU A 972 -35.21 -4.94 -8.31
N THR A 973 -34.93 -6.10 -7.73
CA THR A 973 -35.92 -7.03 -7.19
C THR A 973 -35.51 -7.45 -5.78
N GLY A 974 -36.50 -7.64 -4.93
CA GLY A 974 -36.28 -8.00 -3.53
C GLY A 974 -37.60 -8.32 -2.85
N ASN A 975 -37.61 -8.25 -1.52
CA ASN A 975 -38.78 -8.45 -0.69
C ASN A 975 -38.92 -7.28 0.31
N GLU A 976 -39.91 -7.36 1.20
CA GLU A 976 -40.20 -6.33 2.21
C GLU A 976 -39.00 -6.01 3.14
N ARG A 977 -37.99 -6.88 3.20
CA ARG A 977 -36.92 -6.90 4.21
C ARG A 977 -35.52 -6.74 3.63
N ILE A 978 -35.34 -7.11 2.36
CA ILE A 978 -34.05 -7.18 1.67
C ILE A 978 -34.20 -6.53 0.28
N SER A 979 -33.29 -5.61 -0.02
CA SER A 979 -33.13 -4.98 -1.34
C SER A 979 -31.66 -5.11 -1.77
N PRO A 980 -31.38 -5.22 -3.07
CA PRO A 980 -30.05 -4.92 -3.58
C PRO A 980 -29.73 -3.43 -3.36
N VAL A 981 -28.44 -3.11 -3.29
CA VAL A 981 -27.93 -1.73 -3.26
C VAL A 981 -27.11 -1.50 -4.52
N LEU A 982 -27.59 -0.63 -5.40
CA LEU A 982 -26.84 -0.19 -6.59
C LEU A 982 -26.12 1.12 -6.25
N TYR A 983 -24.79 1.09 -6.27
CA TYR A 983 -23.97 2.29 -6.06
C TYR A 983 -23.85 3.11 -7.36
N PRO A 984 -23.56 4.43 -7.26
CA PRO A 984 -23.40 5.29 -8.43
C PRO A 984 -22.20 4.87 -9.31
N GLY A 985 -22.20 5.30 -10.57
CA GLY A 985 -21.05 5.11 -11.49
C GLY A 985 -21.09 3.86 -12.37
N THR A 986 -22.28 3.34 -12.69
CA THR A 986 -22.46 2.26 -13.66
C THR A 986 -21.80 2.62 -15.01
N ALA A 987 -20.88 1.78 -15.49
CA ALA A 987 -20.20 1.92 -16.77
C ALA A 987 -21.00 1.25 -17.90
N ILE A 988 -21.06 1.92 -19.04
CA ILE A 988 -21.59 1.40 -20.30
C ILE A 988 -20.45 1.43 -21.31
N ILE A 989 -20.11 0.28 -21.88
CA ILE A 989 -19.02 0.14 -22.84
C ILE A 989 -19.60 -0.44 -24.13
N GLY A 990 -19.48 0.30 -25.23
CA GLY A 990 -19.92 -0.13 -26.56
C GLY A 990 -18.72 -0.43 -27.46
N GLY A 991 -18.74 -1.59 -28.10
CA GLY A 991 -17.79 -2.05 -29.10
C GLY A 991 -18.42 -2.11 -30.50
N ARG A 992 -17.61 -1.89 -31.52
CA ARG A 992 -17.94 -2.01 -32.93
C ARG A 992 -17.02 -3.03 -33.59
N ILE A 993 -17.56 -4.17 -33.98
CA ILE A 993 -16.85 -5.17 -34.78
C ILE A 993 -16.55 -4.61 -36.17
N ARG A 994 -15.32 -4.75 -36.65
CA ARG A 994 -14.96 -4.34 -38.01
C ARG A 994 -15.65 -5.24 -39.05
N ALA A 995 -15.87 -4.71 -40.25
CA ALA A 995 -16.44 -5.49 -41.36
C ALA A 995 -15.39 -6.36 -42.08
N SER A 996 -14.11 -6.03 -41.92
CA SER A 996 -12.97 -6.75 -42.50
C SER A 996 -11.79 -6.78 -41.54
N GLY A 997 -10.98 -7.82 -41.62
CA GLY A 997 -9.75 -7.98 -40.87
C GLY A 997 -8.73 -8.78 -41.67
N ASP A 998 -7.53 -8.26 -41.75
CA ASP A 998 -6.41 -8.86 -42.46
C ASP A 998 -5.40 -9.43 -41.47
N TYR A 999 -4.90 -10.61 -41.82
CA TYR A 999 -3.70 -11.21 -41.25
C TYR A 999 -2.72 -11.46 -42.39
N VAL A 1000 -1.46 -11.06 -42.21
CA VAL A 1000 -0.39 -11.40 -43.14
C VAL A 1000 0.71 -12.13 -42.40
N SER A 1001 1.12 -13.29 -42.89
CA SER A 1001 2.22 -14.06 -42.31
C SER A 1001 3.57 -13.42 -42.62
N ARG A 1002 4.58 -13.70 -41.79
CA ARG A 1002 5.97 -13.49 -42.17
C ARG A 1002 6.33 -14.25 -43.47
N LEU A 1003 7.41 -13.78 -44.10
CA LEU A 1003 8.02 -14.43 -45.27
C LEU A 1003 8.46 -15.86 -44.92
N PHE A 1004 8.11 -16.81 -45.78
CA PHE A 1004 8.63 -18.17 -45.75
C PHE A 1004 9.13 -18.59 -47.13
N ALA A 1005 10.06 -19.55 -47.15
CA ALA A 1005 10.67 -20.04 -48.38
C ALA A 1005 9.62 -20.65 -49.30
N MET A 1006 9.71 -20.34 -50.59
CA MET A 1006 8.90 -20.93 -51.65
C MET A 1006 9.83 -21.47 -52.74
N GLY A 1007 9.27 -21.92 -53.87
CA GLY A 1007 10.04 -22.46 -54.98
C GLY A 1007 9.59 -21.92 -56.33
N ASN A 1008 10.09 -22.57 -57.39
CA ASN A 1008 9.85 -22.16 -58.76
C ASN A 1008 9.73 -23.38 -59.68
N PRO A 1009 8.58 -23.57 -60.35
CA PRO A 1009 7.22 -23.29 -59.88
C PRO A 1009 6.79 -24.35 -58.86
N VAL A 1010 6.09 -23.94 -57.79
CA VAL A 1010 5.60 -24.84 -56.73
C VAL A 1010 4.10 -24.70 -56.53
N GLN A 1011 3.48 -25.74 -56.01
CA GLN A 1011 2.10 -25.69 -55.54
C GLN A 1011 2.06 -25.05 -54.16
N VAL A 1012 1.20 -24.06 -53.93
CA VAL A 1012 0.99 -23.48 -52.58
C VAL A 1012 -0.33 -23.98 -52.03
N ARG A 1013 -0.32 -24.47 -50.79
CA ARG A 1013 -1.49 -24.96 -50.06
C ARG A 1013 -1.62 -24.23 -48.73
N GLY A 1014 -2.83 -23.88 -48.33
CA GLY A 1014 -3.17 -23.35 -47.01
C GLY A 1014 -4.26 -24.21 -46.38
N VAL A 1015 -3.99 -24.81 -45.23
CA VAL A 1015 -4.94 -25.60 -44.46
C VAL A 1015 -5.20 -24.87 -43.15
N MET A 1016 -6.45 -24.65 -42.80
CA MET A 1016 -6.82 -23.98 -41.56
C MET A 1016 -8.20 -24.41 -41.10
N SER A 1017 -8.38 -24.47 -39.78
CA SER A 1017 -9.69 -24.68 -39.18
C SER A 1017 -10.48 -23.38 -39.25
N THR A 1018 -11.66 -23.41 -39.86
CA THR A 1018 -12.49 -22.23 -40.09
C THR A 1018 -13.90 -22.44 -39.56
N LEU A 1019 -14.46 -21.40 -38.97
CA LEU A 1019 -15.87 -21.26 -38.66
C LEU A 1019 -16.36 -20.02 -39.44
N LEU A 1020 -17.10 -20.26 -40.51
CA LEU A 1020 -17.61 -19.23 -41.42
C LEU A 1020 -19.14 -19.28 -41.45
N PRO A 1021 -19.82 -18.56 -40.53
CA PRO A 1021 -21.28 -18.44 -40.58
C PRO A 1021 -21.75 -17.83 -41.90
N ALA A 1022 -22.99 -18.10 -42.30
CA ALA A 1022 -23.56 -17.53 -43.52
C ALA A 1022 -23.50 -15.98 -43.47
N GLY A 1023 -22.86 -15.37 -44.49
CA GLY A 1023 -22.62 -13.93 -44.55
C GLY A 1023 -21.20 -13.50 -44.16
N SER A 1024 -20.34 -14.41 -43.71
CA SER A 1024 -18.90 -14.17 -43.59
C SER A 1024 -18.12 -14.91 -44.67
N SER A 1025 -16.89 -14.45 -44.95
CA SER A 1025 -16.01 -15.14 -45.89
C SER A 1025 -14.54 -15.03 -45.48
N LEU A 1026 -13.75 -15.96 -46.00
CA LEU A 1026 -12.30 -15.98 -45.85
C LEU A 1026 -11.68 -16.05 -47.24
N THR A 1027 -10.87 -15.05 -47.56
CA THR A 1027 -10.01 -15.06 -48.76
C THR A 1027 -8.58 -15.38 -48.34
N VAL A 1028 -7.94 -16.29 -49.06
CA VAL A 1028 -6.55 -16.71 -48.82
C VAL A 1028 -5.73 -16.36 -50.04
N GLU A 1029 -4.67 -15.60 -49.85
CA GLU A 1029 -3.80 -15.13 -50.92
C GLU A 1029 -2.34 -15.37 -50.60
N VAL A 1030 -1.51 -15.46 -51.64
CA VAL A 1030 -0.06 -15.58 -51.55
C VAL A 1030 0.61 -14.51 -52.39
N ASP A 1031 1.75 -14.00 -51.93
CA ASP A 1031 2.59 -13.10 -52.72
C ASP A 1031 3.99 -13.68 -52.96
N ASN A 1032 4.85 -12.88 -53.58
CA ASN A 1032 6.27 -13.17 -53.80
C ASN A 1032 7.19 -12.25 -52.97
N GLY A 1033 6.69 -11.73 -51.84
CA GLY A 1033 7.38 -10.74 -51.01
C GLY A 1033 7.41 -9.32 -51.56
N ALA A 1034 6.70 -9.04 -52.67
CA ALA A 1034 6.61 -7.72 -53.28
C ALA A 1034 5.22 -7.06 -53.14
N GLY A 1035 4.32 -7.63 -52.32
CA GLY A 1035 2.98 -7.06 -52.06
C GLY A 1035 1.97 -7.23 -53.19
N VAL A 1036 2.29 -8.03 -54.22
CA VAL A 1036 1.35 -8.40 -55.29
C VAL A 1036 0.68 -9.73 -54.94
N TRP A 1037 -0.55 -9.65 -54.46
CA TRP A 1037 -1.31 -10.79 -53.94
C TRP A 1037 -2.00 -11.59 -55.05
N SER A 1038 -1.92 -12.91 -54.92
CA SER A 1038 -2.52 -13.88 -55.83
C SER A 1038 -3.39 -14.87 -55.04
N PRO A 1039 -4.63 -15.15 -55.48
CA PRO A 1039 -5.54 -16.00 -54.71
C PRO A 1039 -5.12 -17.47 -54.69
N LEU A 1040 -5.44 -18.13 -53.58
CA LEU A 1040 -5.56 -19.59 -53.48
C LEU A 1040 -7.04 -19.96 -53.56
N ASP A 1041 -7.36 -20.93 -54.41
CA ASP A 1041 -8.74 -21.39 -54.60
C ASP A 1041 -9.09 -22.45 -53.54
N PRO A 1042 -10.33 -22.46 -53.01
CA PRO A 1042 -10.80 -23.54 -52.15
C PRO A 1042 -10.71 -24.91 -52.85
N ASP A 1043 -10.09 -25.90 -52.20
CA ASP A 1043 -9.80 -27.26 -52.74
C ASP A 1043 -10.29 -28.34 -51.76
N GLY A 1044 -11.45 -28.11 -51.13
CA GLY A 1044 -12.13 -29.04 -50.23
C GLY A 1044 -11.91 -28.78 -48.73
N GLY A 1045 -12.52 -29.60 -47.88
CA GLY A 1045 -12.35 -29.51 -46.43
C GLY A 1045 -13.10 -30.60 -45.65
N GLU A 1046 -12.68 -30.86 -44.42
CA GLU A 1046 -13.29 -31.87 -43.52
C GLU A 1046 -14.05 -31.19 -42.38
N VAL A 1047 -15.23 -31.72 -42.04
CA VAL A 1047 -16.04 -31.16 -40.94
C VAL A 1047 -15.50 -31.65 -39.59
N LEU A 1048 -15.12 -30.71 -38.71
CA LEU A 1048 -14.59 -31.01 -37.38
C LEU A 1048 -15.68 -31.05 -36.29
N GLY A 1049 -16.90 -30.60 -36.62
CA GLY A 1049 -18.04 -30.49 -35.69
C GLY A 1049 -18.22 -29.08 -35.10
N GLY A 1050 -19.40 -28.79 -34.55
CA GLY A 1050 -19.69 -27.48 -33.94
C GLY A 1050 -19.64 -26.28 -34.90
N GLY A 1051 -19.84 -26.50 -36.20
CA GLY A 1051 -19.73 -25.50 -37.25
C GLY A 1051 -18.31 -25.28 -37.80
N TRP A 1052 -17.29 -25.92 -37.22
CA TRP A 1052 -15.91 -25.84 -37.69
C TRP A 1052 -15.63 -26.83 -38.82
N SER A 1053 -14.80 -26.40 -39.78
CA SER A 1053 -14.27 -27.24 -40.85
C SER A 1053 -12.78 -26.97 -41.08
N ASP A 1054 -11.99 -28.00 -41.36
CA ASP A 1054 -10.59 -27.86 -41.79
C ASP A 1054 -10.60 -27.58 -43.30
N ALA A 1055 -10.51 -26.30 -43.67
CA ALA A 1055 -10.60 -25.84 -45.06
C ALA A 1055 -9.22 -25.88 -45.72
N LEU A 1056 -9.16 -26.47 -46.91
CA LEU A 1056 -7.98 -26.51 -47.77
C LEU A 1056 -8.13 -25.48 -48.89
N TYR A 1057 -7.11 -24.65 -49.06
CA TYR A 1057 -6.95 -23.70 -50.16
C TYR A 1057 -5.68 -24.07 -50.94
N ARG A 1058 -5.72 -23.90 -52.26
CA ARG A 1058 -4.64 -24.33 -53.16
C ARG A 1058 -4.43 -23.35 -54.31
N ARG A 1059 -3.17 -23.20 -54.70
CA ARG A 1059 -2.76 -22.65 -55.99
C ARG A 1059 -1.83 -23.63 -56.69
N ALA A 1060 -2.17 -24.02 -57.92
CA ALA A 1060 -1.47 -25.08 -58.65
C ALA A 1060 -0.03 -24.72 -59.07
N ALA A 1061 0.25 -23.44 -59.31
CA ALA A 1061 1.57 -22.95 -59.65
C ALA A 1061 1.79 -21.53 -59.10
N HIS A 1062 2.87 -21.36 -58.35
CA HIS A 1062 3.36 -20.08 -57.86
C HIS A 1062 4.89 -20.09 -57.92
N THR A 1063 5.48 -18.96 -58.33
CA THR A 1063 6.92 -18.82 -58.42
C THR A 1063 7.36 -17.69 -57.52
N ALA A 1064 8.08 -18.04 -56.45
CA ALA A 1064 8.67 -17.09 -55.53
C ALA A 1064 9.86 -17.73 -54.81
N ALA A 1065 10.93 -16.98 -54.56
CA ALA A 1065 12.01 -17.46 -53.69
C ALA A 1065 11.57 -17.48 -52.23
N GLN A 1066 10.83 -16.45 -51.82
CA GLN A 1066 10.12 -16.34 -50.55
C GLN A 1066 8.78 -15.64 -50.82
N GLY A 1067 7.78 -15.91 -49.99
CA GLY A 1067 6.49 -15.24 -50.07
C GLY A 1067 5.75 -15.30 -48.75
N ARG A 1068 4.58 -14.67 -48.72
CA ARG A 1068 3.72 -14.53 -47.53
C ARG A 1068 2.34 -15.08 -47.86
N ILE A 1069 1.60 -15.48 -46.83
CA ILE A 1069 0.17 -15.81 -46.95
C ILE A 1069 -0.65 -14.72 -46.26
N ARG A 1070 -1.67 -14.20 -46.94
CA ARG A 1070 -2.65 -13.26 -46.40
C ARG A 1070 -3.99 -13.96 -46.21
N LEU A 1071 -4.58 -13.74 -45.05
CA LEU A 1071 -5.95 -14.11 -44.73
C LEU A 1071 -6.77 -12.83 -44.59
N THR A 1072 -7.77 -12.65 -45.43
CA THR A 1072 -8.73 -11.55 -45.34
C THR A 1072 -10.06 -12.12 -44.88
N LEU A 1073 -10.42 -11.82 -43.64
CA LEU A 1073 -11.71 -12.15 -43.06
C LEU A 1073 -12.68 -11.02 -43.37
N THR A 1074 -13.88 -11.34 -43.82
CA THR A 1074 -14.98 -10.39 -43.96
C THR A 1074 -16.20 -10.91 -43.24
N GLY A 1075 -16.95 -10.01 -42.61
CA GLY A 1075 -18.13 -10.37 -41.85
C GLY A 1075 -18.75 -9.17 -41.17
N GLY A 1076 -19.41 -9.42 -40.04
CA GLY A 1076 -20.05 -8.38 -39.25
C GLY A 1076 -20.80 -8.96 -38.06
N PRO A 1077 -21.68 -8.18 -37.40
CA PRO A 1077 -22.32 -8.56 -36.16
C PRO A 1077 -23.15 -9.87 -36.26
N ALA A 1078 -23.83 -10.11 -37.39
CA ALA A 1078 -24.60 -11.33 -37.66
C ALA A 1078 -23.74 -12.55 -38.06
N ALA A 1079 -22.52 -12.33 -38.56
CA ALA A 1079 -21.68 -13.35 -39.18
C ALA A 1079 -20.21 -13.10 -38.82
N ARG A 1080 -19.81 -13.63 -37.67
CA ARG A 1080 -18.47 -13.44 -37.08
C ARG A 1080 -17.55 -14.59 -37.52
N PRO A 1081 -16.62 -14.39 -38.47
CA PRO A 1081 -15.72 -15.44 -38.92
C PRO A 1081 -14.66 -15.73 -37.85
N SER A 1082 -14.20 -16.97 -37.78
CA SER A 1082 -13.10 -17.39 -36.93
C SER A 1082 -12.19 -18.38 -37.65
N VAL A 1083 -10.88 -18.20 -37.51
CA VAL A 1083 -9.86 -19.05 -38.14
C VAL A 1083 -8.86 -19.50 -37.09
N ALA A 1084 -8.45 -20.76 -37.13
CA ALA A 1084 -7.48 -21.35 -36.21
C ALA A 1084 -6.52 -22.29 -36.95
N ARG A 1085 -5.34 -22.53 -36.38
CA ARG A 1085 -4.38 -23.56 -36.84
C ARG A 1085 -4.00 -23.44 -38.32
N LEU A 1086 -3.53 -22.26 -38.72
CA LEU A 1086 -3.04 -22.01 -40.07
C LEU A 1086 -1.80 -22.86 -40.36
N ARG A 1087 -1.82 -23.61 -41.46
CA ARG A 1087 -0.72 -24.41 -41.99
C ARG A 1087 -0.59 -24.11 -43.47
N ALA A 1088 0.44 -23.39 -43.88
CA ALA A 1088 0.75 -23.14 -45.29
C ALA A 1088 1.94 -23.99 -45.75
N ALA A 1089 1.91 -24.50 -46.97
CA ALA A 1089 3.00 -25.29 -47.53
C ALA A 1089 3.19 -24.98 -49.03
N SER A 1090 4.43 -24.78 -49.45
CA SER A 1090 4.86 -24.78 -50.85
C SER A 1090 5.51 -26.12 -51.16
N ILE A 1091 4.91 -26.91 -52.05
CA ILE A 1091 5.29 -28.30 -52.36
C ILE A 1091 5.58 -28.42 -53.86
#